data_AF-A0A936DWK2-F1
#
_entry.id   AF-A0A936DWK2-F1
#
_cell.length_a   1.000
_cell.length_b   1.000
_cell.length_c   1.000
_cell.angle_alpha   90.00
_cell.angle_beta   90.00
_cell.angle_gamma   90.00
#
_symmetry.space_group_name_H-M   'P 1'
#
loop_
_entity.id
_entity.type
_entity.pdbx_description
1 polymer ?
#
loop_
_entity_poly.entity_id
_entity_poly.type
_entity_poly.pdbx_seq_one_letter_code
_entity_poly.pdbx_strand_id
1 'polypeptide(L)'
;MKQRLYFFIFLILTFKISVIGQSVERIFYSTFSPQDWDIYISKDDGKSIEKLTNHPSLDYDAVISPDGKWVVFTSERSGIPQLYVQAIEGEQSPALLIKSNSFQDQATFSPDGSQLAFVASHEGNSEIYIIPFLPNTIQDISKAINLTKHPGGDFRPSFSPNGKQIAFSSDRGHVIVPHPQFPFARQRIGNIYTIDNNGNNLNRLTDSKYWDGSPIWSTDGNKIIFYSGRTGKNTIFEMNPDGTNQKQLIDFEGPAVSPKYLSNGNFAFTTWHSEQDFKIMQVDKAKNEITSMFSNSPDLMFNVDIHPRGLIVFHGGKYAPNKGVPGNFGFDGDVLAKLPDTLSFGEQKLTIYGVRRAFVAPPQIGNTLLYYDAGDTQSFFDFLKPLGYSVFWLPILIVILFIAGILLGIRNRKKISFWRYLLFSILTLFLGIITGGIFFFVDAINPMPLSTIRLVMGFLTIAFIILGWWQYKRTVKRIEIGITTHRLSKLYSLLFYGLAYFAFFCTVFINQMVNSTLHFYQVDYVTGEKKLLFSFDKEPNTNPANFSVLDSKVTHDGKSFIFTTGSFRANATTQGDIWKYDFETKSVSKLSDSPYNDGFGDFSEDEKMVFRSGSNGNFDIYLKTNNVIENLTNDHHRDNFPAISKQGDNIVFSSDRLRKEGEYKTMDIFLIKLKSDNSWSEPEIISNGKGQNAHAHFSPDGKWVIYTTEEFGINDEQALIQPIIFSPQMYGEIVAYNLKTKERIRLTHNKWDEGTPLWVE
;
A
#
# COMPACT_ATOMS: atom_id res chain seq x y z
N MET A 1 -48.96 -55.19 -0.42
CA MET A 1 -48.22 -54.34 0.54
C MET A 1 -46.72 -54.24 0.22
N LYS A 2 -46.01 -55.35 -0.02
CA LYS A 2 -44.56 -55.34 -0.33
C LYS A 2 -44.16 -54.57 -1.60
N GLN A 3 -44.94 -54.63 -2.68
CA GLN A 3 -44.65 -53.85 -3.91
C GLN A 3 -44.80 -52.33 -3.76
N ARG A 4 -45.72 -51.86 -2.89
CA ARG A 4 -45.85 -50.43 -2.57
C ARG A 4 -44.68 -49.92 -1.74
N LEU A 5 -44.12 -50.76 -0.87
CA LEU A 5 -42.92 -50.43 -0.09
C LEU A 5 -41.67 -50.33 -0.98
N TYR A 6 -41.51 -51.22 -1.97
CA TYR A 6 -40.41 -51.11 -2.94
C TYR A 6 -40.54 -49.89 -3.87
N PHE A 7 -41.76 -49.54 -4.28
CA PHE A 7 -41.99 -48.30 -5.05
C PHE A 7 -41.70 -47.05 -4.22
N PHE A 8 -42.04 -47.05 -2.93
CA PHE A 8 -41.75 -45.93 -2.01
C PHE A 8 -40.26 -45.82 -1.67
N ILE A 9 -39.57 -46.95 -1.48
CA ILE A 9 -38.11 -46.99 -1.26
C ILE A 9 -37.36 -46.58 -2.54
N PHE A 10 -37.85 -46.98 -3.72
CA PHE A 10 -37.31 -46.51 -5.00
C PHE A 10 -37.53 -45.00 -5.17
N LEU A 11 -38.70 -44.47 -4.81
CA LEU A 11 -38.98 -43.03 -4.86
C LEU A 11 -38.08 -42.22 -3.91
N ILE A 12 -37.78 -42.74 -2.71
CA ILE A 12 -36.85 -42.11 -1.74
C ILE A 12 -35.38 -42.24 -2.20
N LEU A 13 -35.02 -43.32 -2.90
CA LEU A 13 -33.68 -43.49 -3.49
C LEU A 13 -33.47 -42.68 -4.78
N THR A 14 -34.52 -42.40 -5.55
CA THR A 14 -34.47 -41.53 -6.74
C THR A 14 -34.71 -40.05 -6.43
N PHE A 15 -35.32 -39.73 -5.29
CA PHE A 15 -35.27 -38.39 -4.69
C PHE A 15 -34.17 -38.33 -3.61
N LYS A 16 -32.93 -38.63 -4.01
CA LYS A 16 -31.87 -37.68 -3.63
C LYS A 16 -32.24 -36.39 -4.36
N ILE A 17 -33.08 -35.58 -3.71
CA ILE A 17 -33.01 -34.14 -3.91
C ILE A 17 -31.53 -33.87 -3.64
N SER A 18 -30.76 -33.71 -4.71
CA SER A 18 -29.64 -32.80 -4.68
C SER A 18 -30.26 -31.54 -4.12
N VAL A 19 -30.14 -31.35 -2.81
CA VAL A 19 -30.01 -30.00 -2.31
C VAL A 19 -28.78 -29.57 -3.08
N ILE A 20 -29.01 -28.92 -4.22
CA ILE A 20 -28.00 -28.12 -4.88
C ILE A 20 -27.66 -27.16 -3.74
N GLY A 21 -26.63 -27.51 -2.97
CA GLY A 21 -26.06 -26.57 -2.03
C GLY A 21 -25.79 -25.36 -2.92
N GLN A 22 -26.44 -24.25 -2.63
CA GLN A 22 -26.07 -23.00 -3.25
C GLN A 22 -24.56 -22.93 -3.11
N SER A 23 -23.84 -22.93 -4.23
CA SER A 23 -22.42 -22.61 -4.22
C SER A 23 -22.31 -21.27 -3.51
N VAL A 24 -21.63 -21.26 -2.37
CA VAL A 24 -21.43 -20.04 -1.61
C VAL A 24 -20.29 -19.33 -2.30
N GLU A 25 -20.67 -18.50 -3.28
CA GLU A 25 -19.71 -17.66 -3.98
C GLU A 25 -19.01 -16.73 -2.98
N ARG A 26 -17.72 -16.48 -3.23
CA ARG A 26 -16.85 -15.69 -2.37
C ARG A 26 -16.14 -14.61 -3.16
N ILE A 27 -15.90 -13.48 -2.52
CA ILE A 27 -14.98 -12.45 -3.01
C ILE A 27 -13.82 -12.32 -2.03
N PHE A 28 -12.61 -12.31 -2.56
CA PHE A 28 -11.40 -11.97 -1.80
C PHE A 28 -10.84 -10.67 -2.35
N TYR A 29 -10.38 -9.76 -1.49
CA TYR A 29 -9.77 -8.50 -1.91
C TYR A 29 -8.60 -8.12 -0.99
N SER A 30 -7.61 -7.43 -1.56
CA SER A 30 -6.45 -6.94 -0.82
C SER A 30 -6.85 -5.77 0.05
N THR A 31 -6.49 -5.81 1.33
CA THR A 31 -6.71 -4.71 2.26
C THR A 31 -5.43 -4.27 2.96
N PHE A 32 -5.31 -2.96 3.16
CA PHE A 32 -4.27 -2.35 4.00
C PHE A 32 -4.75 -2.09 5.42
N SER A 33 -5.95 -2.55 5.79
CA SER A 33 -6.44 -2.38 7.15
C SER A 33 -5.47 -3.01 8.17
N PRO A 34 -5.29 -2.39 9.36
CA PRO A 34 -4.50 -2.95 10.45
C PRO A 34 -5.18 -4.21 11.04
N GLN A 35 -4.49 -4.89 11.96
CA GLN A 35 -5.07 -5.96 12.77
C GLN A 35 -5.31 -5.47 14.19
N ASP A 36 -6.32 -6.02 14.86
CA ASP A 36 -6.49 -5.96 16.32
C ASP A 36 -6.52 -4.55 16.93
N TRP A 37 -7.12 -3.57 16.24
CA TRP A 37 -7.41 -2.28 16.88
C TRP A 37 -8.60 -2.41 17.81
N ASP A 38 -8.38 -1.98 19.05
CA ASP A 38 -9.40 -1.84 20.07
C ASP A 38 -9.34 -0.45 20.70
N ILE A 39 -10.41 -0.08 21.39
CA ILE A 39 -10.45 1.15 22.17
C ILE A 39 -9.84 0.90 23.54
N TYR A 40 -8.94 1.79 23.92
CA TYR A 40 -8.35 1.86 25.24
C TYR A 40 -8.85 3.12 25.94
N ILE A 41 -8.99 3.02 27.26
CA ILE A 41 -9.40 4.11 28.13
C ILE A 41 -8.43 4.26 29.29
N SER A 42 -8.19 5.50 29.70
CA SER A 42 -7.55 5.85 30.95
C SER A 42 -8.51 6.73 31.75
N LYS A 43 -8.70 6.40 33.03
CA LYS A 43 -9.55 7.15 33.96
C LYS A 43 -8.76 8.06 34.90
N ASP A 44 -7.45 8.21 34.68
CA ASP A 44 -6.51 8.85 35.60
C ASP A 44 -5.38 9.63 34.89
N ASP A 45 -5.73 10.36 33.81
CA ASP A 45 -4.80 11.18 33.02
C ASP A 45 -3.64 10.40 32.40
N GLY A 46 -3.88 9.14 32.02
CA GLY A 46 -2.89 8.30 31.32
C GLY A 46 -1.95 7.53 32.23
N LYS A 47 -2.21 7.50 33.55
CA LYS A 47 -1.38 6.73 34.50
C LYS A 47 -1.69 5.24 34.46
N SER A 48 -2.94 4.89 34.21
CA SER A 48 -3.40 3.52 33.97
C SER A 48 -4.19 3.47 32.67
N ILE A 49 -3.98 2.39 31.92
CA ILE A 49 -4.62 2.13 30.64
C ILE A 49 -5.32 0.78 30.75
N GLU A 50 -6.59 0.75 30.40
CA GLU A 50 -7.38 -0.48 30.30
C GLU A 50 -8.04 -0.58 28.92
N LYS A 51 -8.38 -1.82 28.54
CA LYS A 51 -9.08 -2.09 27.28
C LYS A 51 -10.57 -1.83 27.50
N LEU A 52 -11.17 -0.94 26.72
CA LEU A 52 -12.61 -0.66 26.77
C LEU A 52 -13.40 -1.66 25.93
N THR A 53 -12.87 -2.00 24.75
CA THR A 53 -13.46 -2.98 23.84
C THR A 53 -12.57 -4.22 23.72
N ASN A 54 -13.14 -5.33 23.27
CA ASN A 54 -12.39 -6.56 23.01
C ASN A 54 -13.10 -7.35 21.94
N HIS A 55 -12.78 -7.08 20.67
CA HIS A 55 -13.40 -7.76 19.53
C HIS A 55 -12.37 -8.08 18.45
N PRO A 56 -12.50 -9.18 17.69
CA PRO A 56 -11.62 -9.47 16.55
C PRO A 56 -11.71 -8.46 15.39
N SER A 57 -12.74 -7.62 15.37
CA SER A 57 -12.93 -6.56 14.37
C SER A 57 -12.40 -5.25 14.92
N LEU A 58 -11.98 -4.36 14.03
CA LEU A 58 -11.40 -3.08 14.41
C LEU A 58 -12.44 -2.18 15.10
N ASP A 59 -12.02 -1.60 16.21
CA ASP A 59 -12.67 -0.46 16.87
C ASP A 59 -11.71 0.74 16.87
N TYR A 60 -12.14 1.91 16.40
CA TYR A 60 -11.31 3.11 16.24
C TYR A 60 -12.07 4.43 16.34
N ASP A 61 -11.33 5.55 16.33
CA ASP A 61 -11.87 6.92 16.32
C ASP A 61 -12.88 7.21 17.44
N ALA A 62 -12.54 6.78 18.65
CA ALA A 62 -13.34 6.97 19.85
C ALA A 62 -13.38 8.43 20.32
N VAL A 63 -14.56 8.87 20.78
CA VAL A 63 -14.80 10.16 21.43
C VAL A 63 -15.67 10.02 22.67
N ILE A 64 -15.40 10.85 23.67
CA ILE A 64 -16.06 10.86 24.99
C ILE A 64 -17.19 11.90 24.97
N SER A 65 -18.36 11.53 25.49
CA SER A 65 -19.48 12.46 25.63
C SER A 65 -19.14 13.63 26.57
N PRO A 66 -19.71 14.84 26.37
CA PRO A 66 -19.43 15.99 27.23
C PRO A 66 -19.81 15.80 28.71
N ASP A 67 -20.73 14.89 29.01
CA ASP A 67 -21.08 14.52 30.39
C ASP A 67 -20.14 13.45 30.97
N GLY A 68 -19.18 12.96 30.18
CA GLY A 68 -18.16 11.98 30.56
C GLY A 68 -18.72 10.60 30.90
N LYS A 69 -19.89 10.23 30.37
CA LYS A 69 -20.55 8.94 30.65
C LYS A 69 -20.46 7.93 29.53
N TRP A 70 -20.26 8.37 28.30
CA TRP A 70 -20.32 7.52 27.11
C TRP A 70 -19.05 7.68 26.26
N VAL A 71 -18.68 6.59 25.59
CA VAL A 71 -17.73 6.60 24.49
C VAL A 71 -18.47 6.19 23.23
N VAL A 72 -18.37 7.01 22.18
CA VAL A 72 -18.81 6.68 20.83
C VAL A 72 -17.58 6.39 19.99
N PHE A 73 -17.63 5.33 19.20
CA PHE A 73 -16.50 4.90 18.38
C PHE A 73 -16.99 4.16 17.14
N THR A 74 -16.12 4.02 16.16
CA THR A 74 -16.40 3.26 14.94
C THR A 74 -16.03 1.81 15.14
N SER A 75 -16.90 0.89 14.74
CA SER A 75 -16.64 -0.55 14.79
C SER A 75 -17.00 -1.24 13.49
N GLU A 76 -16.13 -2.14 13.05
CA GLU A 76 -16.34 -3.00 11.88
C GLU A 76 -17.01 -4.34 12.21
N ARG A 77 -17.48 -4.52 13.44
CA ARG A 77 -18.08 -5.80 13.89
C ARG A 77 -19.36 -6.20 13.15
N SER A 78 -20.00 -5.26 12.47
CA SER A 78 -21.19 -5.51 11.64
C SER A 78 -20.85 -5.88 10.20
N GLY A 79 -19.56 -5.81 9.84
CA GLY A 79 -19.06 -5.93 8.48
C GLY A 79 -18.79 -4.61 7.79
N ILE A 80 -19.75 -3.70 7.91
CA ILE A 80 -19.59 -2.31 7.52
C ILE A 80 -19.18 -1.51 8.77
N PRO A 81 -18.20 -0.60 8.70
CA PRO A 81 -17.87 0.29 9.80
C PRO A 81 -19.08 1.17 10.16
N GLN A 82 -19.52 1.05 11.41
CA GLN A 82 -20.68 1.73 11.96
C GLN A 82 -20.34 2.35 13.31
N LEU A 83 -21.12 3.36 13.73
CA LEU A 83 -20.95 3.95 15.05
C LEU A 83 -21.58 3.08 16.14
N TYR A 84 -20.79 2.78 17.15
CA TYR A 84 -21.17 2.09 18.37
C TYR A 84 -21.01 3.02 19.57
N VAL A 85 -21.69 2.70 20.67
CA VAL A 85 -21.64 3.43 21.93
C VAL A 85 -21.46 2.47 23.10
N GLN A 86 -20.68 2.87 24.10
CA GLN A 86 -20.49 2.12 25.34
C GLN A 86 -20.46 3.08 26.53
N ALA A 87 -21.07 2.68 27.65
CA ALA A 87 -20.96 3.42 28.91
C ALA A 87 -19.55 3.26 29.49
N ILE A 88 -19.00 4.34 30.06
CA ILE A 88 -17.68 4.34 30.73
C ILE A 88 -17.75 3.64 32.10
N GLU A 89 -18.92 3.71 32.74
CA GLU A 89 -19.19 3.13 34.04
C GLU A 89 -20.23 2.02 33.93
N GLY A 90 -20.00 0.94 34.67
CA GLY A 90 -20.84 -0.26 34.64
C GLY A 90 -20.42 -1.29 33.60
N GLU A 91 -20.84 -2.53 33.79
CA GLU A 91 -20.61 -3.62 32.85
C GLU A 91 -21.64 -3.56 31.71
N GLN A 92 -21.36 -2.73 30.69
CA GLN A 92 -22.13 -2.70 29.45
C GLN A 92 -21.24 -3.01 28.26
N SER A 93 -21.69 -3.92 27.41
CA SER A 93 -21.06 -4.18 26.11
C SER A 93 -21.42 -3.06 25.12
N PRO A 94 -20.56 -2.79 24.12
CA PRO A 94 -20.91 -1.86 23.04
C PRO A 94 -22.24 -2.18 22.37
N ALA A 95 -23.04 -1.14 22.14
CA ALA A 95 -24.29 -1.21 21.41
C ALA A 95 -24.19 -0.41 20.09
N LEU A 96 -24.82 -0.89 19.03
CA LEU A 96 -24.92 -0.15 17.77
C LEU A 96 -25.69 1.16 18.00
N LEU A 97 -25.12 2.29 17.61
CA LEU A 97 -25.74 3.61 17.79
C LEU A 97 -26.59 4.00 16.58
N ILE A 98 -26.05 3.85 15.37
CA ILE A 98 -26.70 4.25 14.12
C ILE A 98 -26.61 3.14 13.09
N LYS A 99 -27.76 2.55 12.74
CA LYS A 99 -27.86 1.55 11.68
C LYS A 99 -27.72 2.21 10.31
N SER A 100 -26.84 1.66 9.46
CA SER A 100 -26.67 2.06 8.06
C SER A 100 -26.20 0.90 7.18
N ASN A 101 -26.46 0.98 5.87
CA ASN A 101 -25.85 0.09 4.88
C ASN A 101 -24.58 0.71 4.27
N SER A 102 -24.00 1.72 4.91
CA SER A 102 -22.83 2.47 4.46
C SER A 102 -21.88 2.74 5.61
N PHE A 103 -20.64 3.09 5.26
CA PHE A 103 -19.59 3.53 6.17
C PHE A 103 -20.06 4.69 7.06
N GLN A 104 -19.66 4.66 8.33
CA GLN A 104 -19.72 5.77 9.27
C GLN A 104 -18.41 5.84 10.08
N ASP A 105 -17.90 7.04 10.35
CA ASP A 105 -16.67 7.22 11.14
C ASP A 105 -16.56 8.63 11.75
N GLN A 106 -15.50 8.86 12.54
CA GLN A 106 -15.00 10.19 12.94
C GLN A 106 -16.08 11.04 13.65
N ALA A 107 -16.78 10.44 14.60
CA ALA A 107 -17.82 11.10 15.35
C ALA A 107 -17.27 12.21 16.26
N THR A 108 -18.08 13.24 16.51
CA THR A 108 -17.78 14.35 17.44
C THR A 108 -19.08 14.87 18.08
N PHE A 109 -19.00 15.27 19.33
CA PHE A 109 -20.17 15.77 20.07
C PHE A 109 -20.34 17.27 19.93
N SER A 110 -21.60 17.73 19.88
CA SER A 110 -21.90 19.12 20.18
C SER A 110 -21.49 19.43 21.62
N PRO A 111 -21.10 20.69 21.95
CA PRO A 111 -20.60 21.02 23.28
C PRO A 111 -21.59 20.76 24.43
N ASP A 112 -22.89 20.81 24.13
CA ASP A 112 -23.98 20.52 25.08
C ASP A 112 -24.32 19.02 25.17
N GLY A 113 -23.70 18.18 24.34
CA GLY A 113 -23.93 16.73 24.26
C GLY A 113 -25.27 16.32 23.64
N SER A 114 -26.04 17.25 23.06
CA SER A 114 -27.37 16.96 22.50
C SER A 114 -27.32 16.36 21.10
N GLN A 115 -26.22 16.56 20.36
CA GLN A 115 -26.05 16.15 18.97
C GLN A 115 -24.69 15.49 18.75
N LEU A 116 -24.65 14.66 17.70
CA LEU A 116 -23.45 14.03 17.18
C LEU A 116 -23.28 14.43 15.72
N ALA A 117 -22.12 14.97 15.36
CA ALA A 117 -21.70 15.07 13.97
C ALA A 117 -20.73 13.93 13.65
N PHE A 118 -20.78 13.39 12.44
CA PHE A 118 -19.97 12.24 12.04
C PHE A 118 -19.84 12.18 10.52
N VAL A 119 -18.85 11.45 10.03
CA VAL A 119 -18.66 11.19 8.60
C VAL A 119 -19.47 9.97 8.21
N ALA A 120 -20.16 10.01 7.06
CA ALA A 120 -20.78 8.81 6.48
C ALA A 120 -20.80 8.86 4.96
N SER A 121 -20.84 7.68 4.32
CA SER A 121 -20.95 7.55 2.86
C SER A 121 -22.35 7.20 2.35
N HIS A 122 -23.38 7.54 3.14
CA HIS A 122 -24.77 7.12 2.89
C HIS A 122 -25.32 7.55 1.53
N GLU A 123 -24.95 8.75 1.07
CA GLU A 123 -25.39 9.33 -0.20
C GLU A 123 -24.31 9.23 -1.32
N GLY A 124 -23.21 8.49 -1.11
CA GLY A 124 -22.16 8.30 -2.11
C GLY A 124 -20.75 8.43 -1.55
N ASN A 125 -20.18 9.62 -1.54
CA ASN A 125 -18.87 9.93 -0.94
C ASN A 125 -18.99 10.23 0.56
N SER A 126 -17.84 10.34 1.25
CA SER A 126 -17.79 10.79 2.64
C SER A 126 -18.28 12.23 2.79
N GLU A 127 -19.35 12.41 3.55
CA GLU A 127 -19.96 13.69 3.89
C GLU A 127 -20.18 13.78 5.41
N ILE A 128 -20.41 14.98 5.93
CA ILE A 128 -20.66 15.23 7.35
C ILE A 128 -22.17 15.23 7.62
N TYR A 129 -22.59 14.33 8.50
CA TYR A 129 -23.97 14.20 8.95
C TYR A 129 -24.10 14.65 10.40
N ILE A 130 -25.31 15.07 10.77
CA ILE A 130 -25.66 15.39 12.16
C ILE A 130 -26.95 14.67 12.58
N ILE A 131 -26.98 14.20 13.83
CA ILE A 131 -28.13 13.50 14.42
C ILE A 131 -28.23 13.80 15.94
N PRO A 132 -29.42 13.77 16.56
CA PRO A 132 -29.52 13.79 18.02
C PRO A 132 -28.77 12.63 18.67
N PHE A 133 -28.08 12.88 19.78
CA PHE A 133 -27.39 11.82 20.52
C PHE A 133 -28.34 11.12 21.50
N LEU A 134 -28.72 9.88 21.17
CA LEU A 134 -29.61 9.04 21.97
C LEU A 134 -28.91 7.70 22.29
N PRO A 135 -28.02 7.64 23.30
CA PRO A 135 -27.16 6.47 23.55
C PRO A 135 -27.92 5.18 23.89
N ASN A 136 -29.18 5.30 24.33
CA ASN A 136 -30.03 4.18 24.69
C ASN A 136 -31.00 3.77 23.57
N THR A 137 -30.83 4.28 22.35
CA THR A 137 -31.74 4.02 21.23
C THR A 137 -30.97 3.86 19.93
N ILE A 138 -31.14 2.70 19.27
CA ILE A 138 -30.59 2.49 17.93
C ILE A 138 -31.35 3.39 16.95
N GLN A 139 -30.63 4.29 16.29
CA GLN A 139 -31.18 5.18 15.28
C GLN A 139 -30.91 4.63 13.88
N ASP A 140 -31.60 5.17 12.88
CA ASP A 140 -31.38 4.85 11.47
C ASP A 140 -30.75 6.07 10.79
N ILE A 141 -29.78 5.84 9.92
CA ILE A 141 -29.07 6.90 9.19
C ILE A 141 -30.00 7.83 8.42
N SER A 142 -31.16 7.35 7.97
CA SER A 142 -32.18 8.17 7.30
C SER A 142 -32.74 9.32 8.14
N LYS A 143 -32.52 9.30 9.46
CA LYS A 143 -32.88 10.40 10.39
C LYS A 143 -31.79 11.47 10.51
N ALA A 144 -30.58 11.20 10.02
CA ALA A 144 -29.49 12.15 10.05
C ALA A 144 -29.66 13.21 8.96
N ILE A 145 -29.18 14.41 9.23
CA ILE A 145 -29.17 15.52 8.26
C ILE A 145 -27.78 15.58 7.64
N ASN A 146 -27.71 15.45 6.32
CA ASN A 146 -26.46 15.66 5.58
C ASN A 146 -26.15 17.17 5.51
N LEU A 147 -25.07 17.61 6.18
CA LEU A 147 -24.66 19.01 6.26
C LEU A 147 -23.82 19.44 5.07
N THR A 148 -23.10 18.50 4.45
CA THR A 148 -22.21 18.78 3.32
C THR A 148 -22.70 18.04 2.08
N LYS A 149 -22.61 18.69 0.91
CA LYS A 149 -23.07 18.10 -0.36
C LYS A 149 -22.11 18.51 -1.46
N HIS A 150 -21.09 17.70 -1.71
CA HIS A 150 -20.09 17.98 -2.72
C HIS A 150 -19.46 16.67 -3.25
N PRO A 151 -19.04 16.57 -4.52
CA PRO A 151 -18.33 15.38 -5.02
C PRO A 151 -16.98 15.06 -4.37
N GLY A 152 -16.53 15.85 -3.39
CA GLY A 152 -15.27 15.71 -2.69
C GLY A 152 -15.54 15.24 -1.27
N GLY A 153 -14.62 14.50 -0.66
CA GLY A 153 -14.82 13.95 0.67
C GLY A 153 -14.60 14.98 1.78
N ASP A 154 -15.37 14.83 2.87
CA ASP A 154 -15.31 15.67 4.07
C ASP A 154 -15.03 14.84 5.32
N PHE A 155 -14.10 15.31 6.14
CA PHE A 155 -13.50 14.51 7.21
C PHE A 155 -13.29 15.30 8.50
N ARG A 156 -13.17 14.56 9.60
CA ARG A 156 -12.72 15.02 10.92
C ARG A 156 -13.50 16.25 11.42
N PRO A 157 -14.85 16.17 11.52
CA PRO A 157 -15.64 17.28 12.02
C PRO A 157 -15.27 17.65 13.46
N SER A 158 -15.29 18.94 13.77
CA SER A 158 -15.05 19.48 15.11
C SER A 158 -15.98 20.65 15.39
N PHE A 159 -16.85 20.51 16.39
CA PHE A 159 -17.72 21.61 16.81
C PHE A 159 -16.93 22.76 17.42
N SER A 160 -17.37 23.99 17.11
CA SER A 160 -16.98 25.17 17.87
C SER A 160 -17.51 25.06 19.30
N PRO A 161 -16.86 25.67 20.32
CA PRO A 161 -17.29 25.56 21.72
C PRO A 161 -18.69 26.12 22.00
N ASN A 162 -19.20 26.99 21.13
CA ASN A 162 -20.55 27.52 21.20
C ASN A 162 -21.60 26.68 20.43
N GLY A 163 -21.18 25.59 19.77
CA GLY A 163 -22.01 24.65 19.02
C GLY A 163 -22.58 25.19 17.70
N LYS A 164 -22.23 26.41 17.28
CA LYS A 164 -22.81 27.06 16.09
C LYS A 164 -22.14 26.66 14.78
N GLN A 165 -20.86 26.30 14.82
CA GLN A 165 -20.07 25.97 13.64
C GLN A 165 -19.38 24.62 13.81
N ILE A 166 -19.05 24.00 12.70
CA ILE A 166 -18.27 22.78 12.60
C ILE A 166 -17.09 23.07 11.68
N ALA A 167 -15.87 22.84 12.15
CA ALA A 167 -14.67 22.83 11.32
C ALA A 167 -14.41 21.41 10.81
N PHE A 168 -13.90 21.27 9.60
CA PHE A 168 -13.63 19.96 8.98
C PHE A 168 -12.57 20.08 7.88
N SER A 169 -11.93 18.97 7.51
CA SER A 169 -11.04 18.90 6.35
C SER A 169 -11.78 18.40 5.11
N SER A 170 -11.39 18.87 3.92
CA SER A 170 -12.06 18.49 2.67
C SER A 170 -11.17 18.65 1.44
N ASP A 171 -11.32 17.76 0.47
CA ASP A 171 -10.68 17.86 -0.85
C ASP A 171 -11.52 18.64 -1.89
N ARG A 172 -12.69 19.17 -1.50
CA ARG A 172 -13.63 19.89 -2.40
C ARG A 172 -13.03 21.07 -3.15
N GLY A 173 -12.00 21.69 -2.59
CA GLY A 173 -11.42 22.94 -3.07
C GLY A 173 -10.41 22.80 -4.20
N HIS A 174 -10.14 21.58 -4.66
CA HIS A 174 -9.03 21.28 -5.54
C HIS A 174 -9.46 20.63 -6.85
N VAL A 175 -8.79 21.02 -7.92
CA VAL A 175 -8.93 20.34 -9.21
C VAL A 175 -8.25 18.96 -9.10
N ILE A 176 -8.94 17.93 -9.57
CA ILE A 176 -8.39 16.59 -9.69
C ILE A 176 -7.29 16.64 -10.76
N VAL A 177 -6.04 16.52 -10.36
CA VAL A 177 -4.89 16.48 -11.27
C VAL A 177 -4.06 15.20 -11.03
N PRO A 178 -3.36 14.68 -12.06
CA PRO A 178 -2.45 13.56 -11.87
C PRO A 178 -1.34 13.86 -10.85
N HIS A 179 -0.92 12.85 -10.11
CA HIS A 179 0.19 12.98 -9.19
C HIS A 179 1.51 13.20 -9.97
N PRO A 180 2.37 14.17 -9.58
CA PRO A 180 3.57 14.52 -10.37
C PRO A 180 4.56 13.35 -10.59
N GLN A 181 4.72 12.48 -9.58
CA GLN A 181 5.64 11.33 -9.66
C GLN A 181 4.96 10.06 -10.19
N PHE A 182 3.64 9.99 -10.08
CA PHE A 182 2.83 8.82 -10.46
C PHE A 182 1.68 9.33 -11.32
N PRO A 183 1.89 9.58 -12.63
CA PRO A 183 0.86 10.20 -13.48
C PRO A 183 -0.41 9.37 -13.66
N PHE A 184 -0.38 8.11 -13.25
CA PHE A 184 -1.53 7.22 -13.19
C PHE A 184 -2.29 7.35 -11.87
N ALA A 185 -1.77 8.08 -10.87
CA ALA A 185 -2.39 8.41 -9.60
C ALA A 185 -2.92 9.87 -9.59
N ARG A 186 -3.71 10.26 -8.59
CA ARG A 186 -4.22 11.63 -8.39
C ARG A 186 -3.44 12.31 -7.29
N GLN A 187 -3.21 13.61 -7.45
CA GLN A 187 -2.70 14.43 -6.37
C GLN A 187 -3.78 14.62 -5.30
N ARG A 188 -3.47 14.27 -4.06
CA ARG A 188 -4.37 14.42 -2.91
C ARG A 188 -4.03 15.71 -2.16
N ILE A 189 -4.96 16.65 -2.17
CA ILE A 189 -4.82 17.97 -1.53
C ILE A 189 -6.13 18.24 -0.81
N GLY A 190 -6.05 18.85 0.38
CA GLY A 190 -7.21 19.12 1.22
C GLY A 190 -7.02 20.42 1.99
N ASN A 191 -8.13 21.06 2.35
CA ASN A 191 -8.13 22.28 3.15
C ASN A 191 -9.07 22.18 4.33
N ILE A 192 -8.93 23.12 5.26
CA ILE A 192 -9.85 23.29 6.36
C ILE A 192 -11.00 24.19 5.94
N TYR A 193 -12.21 23.80 6.30
CA TYR A 193 -13.45 24.53 6.10
C TYR A 193 -14.19 24.69 7.43
N THR A 194 -15.09 25.67 7.49
CA THR A 194 -16.14 25.77 8.50
C THR A 194 -17.50 25.82 7.85
N ILE A 195 -18.51 25.31 8.55
CA ILE A 195 -19.92 25.39 8.17
C ILE A 195 -20.77 25.61 9.42
N ASP A 196 -21.90 26.29 9.30
CA ASP A 196 -22.85 26.37 10.42
C ASP A 196 -23.47 24.98 10.69
N ASN A 197 -23.87 24.73 11.92
CA ASN A 197 -24.47 23.45 12.35
C ASN A 197 -25.80 23.09 11.63
N ASN A 198 -26.34 24.02 10.84
CA ASN A 198 -27.54 23.84 10.02
C ASN A 198 -27.21 23.66 8.52
N GLY A 199 -25.92 23.58 8.15
CA GLY A 199 -25.46 23.38 6.78
C GLY A 199 -25.28 24.67 5.97
N ASN A 200 -25.46 25.86 6.55
CA ASN A 200 -25.26 27.13 5.87
C ASN A 200 -23.85 27.70 6.07
N ASN A 201 -23.54 28.79 5.36
CA ASN A 201 -22.34 29.60 5.57
C ASN A 201 -21.02 28.79 5.52
N LEU A 202 -20.89 27.95 4.49
CA LEU A 202 -19.64 27.24 4.20
C LEU A 202 -18.51 28.24 3.87
N ASN A 203 -17.40 28.15 4.59
CA ASN A 203 -16.21 28.97 4.36
C ASN A 203 -14.94 28.10 4.27
N ARG A 204 -14.08 28.40 3.29
CA ARG A 204 -12.74 27.80 3.18
C ARG A 204 -11.76 28.63 4.02
N LEU A 205 -11.06 28.00 4.96
CA LEU A 205 -10.12 28.68 5.86
C LEU A 205 -8.66 28.58 5.39
N THR A 206 -8.32 27.53 4.65
CA THR A 206 -6.95 27.32 4.15
C THR A 206 -6.90 27.11 2.64
N ASP A 207 -5.77 27.46 2.03
CA ASP A 207 -5.51 27.24 0.61
C ASP A 207 -4.05 26.83 0.40
N SER A 208 -3.79 25.53 0.52
CA SER A 208 -2.45 24.97 0.41
C SER A 208 -2.31 24.01 -0.77
N LYS A 209 -1.06 23.78 -1.18
CA LYS A 209 -0.70 22.76 -2.19
C LYS A 209 -0.53 21.35 -1.60
N TYR A 210 -0.75 21.21 -0.30
CA TYR A 210 -0.64 19.99 0.50
C TYR A 210 -1.95 19.75 1.26
N TRP A 211 -2.07 18.58 1.90
CA TRP A 211 -3.18 18.30 2.79
C TRP A 211 -3.07 19.12 4.09
N ASP A 212 -4.12 19.88 4.40
CA ASP A 212 -4.39 20.42 5.73
C ASP A 212 -5.55 19.62 6.35
N GLY A 213 -5.34 19.01 7.53
CA GLY A 213 -6.25 18.00 8.07
C GLY A 213 -6.50 18.06 9.57
N SER A 214 -7.50 17.30 10.03
CA SER A 214 -7.92 17.16 11.44
C SER A 214 -8.00 18.49 12.22
N PRO A 215 -8.89 19.42 11.84
CA PRO A 215 -9.01 20.69 12.55
C PRO A 215 -9.71 20.52 13.90
N ILE A 216 -9.21 21.17 14.95
CA ILE A 216 -9.79 21.18 16.29
C ILE A 216 -9.87 22.60 16.83
N TRP A 217 -11.04 22.98 17.34
CA TRP A 217 -11.25 24.26 18.01
C TRP A 217 -10.61 24.30 19.40
N SER A 218 -10.07 25.46 19.77
CA SER A 218 -9.71 25.75 21.15
C SER A 218 -10.95 25.86 22.03
N THR A 219 -10.82 25.58 23.32
CA THR A 219 -11.94 25.61 24.29
C THR A 219 -12.61 26.98 24.41
N ASP A 220 -11.85 28.06 24.15
CA ASP A 220 -12.35 29.44 24.13
C ASP A 220 -12.92 29.87 22.76
N GLY A 221 -12.76 29.05 21.73
CA GLY A 221 -13.25 29.30 20.37
C GLY A 221 -12.45 30.33 19.58
N ASN A 222 -11.33 30.82 20.13
CA ASN A 222 -10.52 31.87 19.50
C ASN A 222 -9.47 31.34 18.52
N LYS A 223 -9.25 30.02 18.47
CA LYS A 223 -8.22 29.36 17.66
C LYS A 223 -8.71 28.04 17.09
N ILE A 224 -8.08 27.63 15.99
CA ILE A 224 -8.18 26.29 15.42
C ILE A 224 -6.75 25.77 15.23
N ILE A 225 -6.47 24.56 15.73
CA ILE A 225 -5.26 23.81 15.39
C ILE A 225 -5.56 22.75 14.35
N PHE A 226 -4.61 22.46 13.48
CA PHE A 226 -4.72 21.48 12.41
C PHE A 226 -3.32 21.00 12.03
N TYR A 227 -3.18 19.85 11.37
CA TYR A 227 -1.89 19.49 10.79
C TYR A 227 -1.81 19.94 9.33
N SER A 228 -0.59 20.16 8.84
CA SER A 228 -0.34 20.57 7.46
C SER A 228 0.97 19.99 6.92
N GLY A 229 0.94 19.56 5.66
CA GLY A 229 2.12 19.09 4.92
C GLY A 229 3.01 20.22 4.35
N ARG A 230 2.66 21.50 4.57
CA ARG A 230 3.34 22.67 3.95
C ARG A 230 4.83 22.80 4.25
N THR A 231 5.33 22.13 5.29
CA THR A 231 6.75 22.15 5.68
C THR A 231 7.56 21.00 5.07
N GLY A 232 6.98 20.23 4.14
CA GLY A 232 7.59 19.02 3.57
C GLY A 232 7.37 17.76 4.42
N LYS A 233 6.75 17.90 5.59
CA LYS A 233 6.26 16.84 6.48
C LYS A 233 5.03 17.35 7.22
N ASN A 234 4.19 16.46 7.76
CA ASN A 234 3.02 16.89 8.54
C ASN A 234 3.47 17.51 9.86
N THR A 235 3.10 18.77 10.11
CA THR A 235 3.35 19.48 11.37
C THR A 235 2.09 20.21 11.83
N ILE A 236 2.02 20.59 13.11
CA ILE A 236 0.84 21.26 13.67
C ILE A 236 0.92 22.77 13.45
N PHE A 237 -0.18 23.33 12.94
CA PHE A 237 -0.41 24.75 12.74
C PHE A 237 -1.56 25.24 13.62
N GLU A 238 -1.59 26.55 13.85
CA GLU A 238 -2.67 27.28 14.50
C GLU A 238 -3.13 28.42 13.61
N MET A 239 -4.42 28.72 13.62
CA MET A 239 -5.01 29.89 12.96
C MET A 239 -6.15 30.50 13.79
N ASN A 240 -6.56 31.70 13.41
CA ASN A 240 -7.84 32.27 13.84
C ASN A 240 -9.01 31.53 13.15
N PRO A 241 -10.24 31.56 13.75
CA PRO A 241 -11.44 30.96 13.16
C PRO A 241 -11.84 31.48 11.77
N ASP A 242 -11.37 32.66 11.39
CA ASP A 242 -11.57 33.26 10.07
C ASP A 242 -10.49 32.84 9.04
N GLY A 243 -9.59 31.92 9.42
CA GLY A 243 -8.50 31.42 8.59
C GLY A 243 -7.24 32.32 8.60
N THR A 244 -7.27 33.47 9.26
CA THR A 244 -6.11 34.37 9.35
C THR A 244 -5.08 33.89 10.37
N ASN A 245 -3.87 34.47 10.35
CA ASN A 245 -2.79 34.19 11.31
C ASN A 245 -2.37 32.71 11.39
N GLN A 246 -2.36 32.01 10.25
CA GLN A 246 -1.80 30.66 10.13
C GLN A 246 -0.31 30.67 10.47
N LYS A 247 0.09 29.91 11.49
CA LYS A 247 1.49 29.74 11.90
C LYS A 247 1.76 28.32 12.36
N GLN A 248 2.98 27.83 12.14
CA GLN A 248 3.44 26.54 12.67
C GLN A 248 3.62 26.66 14.20
N LEU A 249 3.12 25.68 14.95
CA LEU A 249 3.21 25.65 16.41
C LEU A 249 4.43 24.89 16.94
N ILE A 250 4.87 23.85 16.24
CA ILE A 250 5.97 22.98 16.67
C ILE A 250 6.93 22.69 15.52
N ASP A 251 8.21 22.61 15.84
CA ASP A 251 9.22 21.98 14.98
C ASP A 251 9.62 20.66 15.63
N PHE A 252 9.05 19.57 15.12
CA PHE A 252 9.23 18.22 15.64
C PHE A 252 9.85 17.35 14.53
N GLU A 253 10.77 16.44 14.87
CA GLU A 253 11.53 15.66 13.87
C GLU A 253 10.60 14.79 13.02
N GLY A 254 9.66 14.08 13.65
CA GLY A 254 8.67 13.22 13.00
C GLY A 254 7.43 13.97 12.47
N PRO A 255 6.50 13.24 11.82
CA PRO A 255 5.20 13.76 11.45
C PRO A 255 4.31 13.95 12.68
N ALA A 256 3.54 15.02 12.72
CA ALA A 256 2.55 15.31 13.75
C ALA A 256 1.17 15.48 13.12
N VAL A 257 0.23 14.62 13.50
CA VAL A 257 -1.15 14.58 12.95
C VAL A 257 -2.18 14.40 14.05
N SER A 258 -3.46 14.47 13.70
CA SER A 258 -4.60 14.27 14.62
C SER A 258 -4.45 15.05 15.94
N PRO A 259 -4.24 16.38 15.90
CA PRO A 259 -4.03 17.15 17.11
C PRO A 259 -5.27 17.14 17.99
N LYS A 260 -5.11 17.33 19.31
CA LYS A 260 -6.21 17.49 20.26
C LYS A 260 -5.83 18.46 21.38
N TYR A 261 -6.68 19.44 21.69
CA TYR A 261 -6.44 20.33 22.84
C TYR A 261 -6.58 19.59 24.18
N LEU A 262 -5.70 19.96 25.11
CA LEU A 262 -5.78 19.63 26.53
C LEU A 262 -6.54 20.73 27.27
N SER A 263 -7.12 20.38 28.42
CA SER A 263 -7.90 21.31 29.27
C SER A 263 -7.10 22.53 29.76
N ASN A 264 -5.77 22.40 29.85
CA ASN A 264 -4.84 23.47 30.24
C ASN A 264 -4.37 24.36 29.06
N GLY A 265 -4.94 24.18 27.86
CA GLY A 265 -4.59 24.95 26.66
C GLY A 265 -3.35 24.45 25.92
N ASN A 266 -2.67 23.41 26.42
CA ASN A 266 -1.69 22.62 25.65
C ASN A 266 -2.41 21.70 24.65
N PHE A 267 -1.67 20.87 23.90
CA PHE A 267 -2.26 19.93 22.96
C PHE A 267 -1.45 18.63 22.87
N ALA A 268 -2.13 17.58 22.42
CA ALA A 268 -1.55 16.29 22.07
C ALA A 268 -1.63 16.06 20.55
N PHE A 269 -0.84 15.13 20.03
CA PHE A 269 -0.85 14.72 18.62
C PHE A 269 -0.31 13.30 18.46
N THR A 270 -0.65 12.65 17.34
CA THR A 270 -0.09 11.35 16.96
C THR A 270 1.15 11.51 16.08
N THR A 271 2.17 10.69 16.31
CA THR A 271 3.42 10.64 15.52
C THR A 271 3.88 9.20 15.29
N TRP A 272 4.78 9.01 14.32
CA TRP A 272 5.52 7.77 14.12
C TRP A 272 6.95 8.00 13.64
N HIS A 273 7.87 7.11 14.01
CA HIS A 273 9.23 7.06 13.45
C HIS A 273 9.39 5.96 12.40
N SER A 274 8.65 4.86 12.57
CA SER A 274 8.57 3.73 11.65
C SER A 274 7.13 3.22 11.60
N GLU A 275 6.87 2.26 10.71
CA GLU A 275 5.59 1.57 10.59
C GLU A 275 5.13 0.86 11.88
N GLN A 276 6.01 0.72 12.87
CA GLN A 276 5.75 -0.03 14.10
C GLN A 276 5.70 0.84 15.35
N ASP A 277 5.90 2.16 15.22
CA ASP A 277 6.14 3.05 16.37
C ASP A 277 5.18 4.25 16.39
N PHE A 278 3.87 4.00 16.41
CA PHE A 278 2.89 5.07 16.59
C PHE A 278 2.71 5.42 18.06
N LYS A 279 2.83 6.72 18.36
CA LYS A 279 2.79 7.28 19.71
C LYS A 279 1.91 8.51 19.77
N ILE A 280 1.34 8.76 20.94
CA ILE A 280 0.67 10.01 21.27
C ILE A 280 1.62 10.85 22.12
N MET A 281 1.95 12.03 21.61
CA MET A 281 2.82 13.01 22.27
C MET A 281 1.98 14.16 22.82
N GLN A 282 2.45 14.79 23.88
CA GLN A 282 1.88 16.03 24.42
C GLN A 282 2.91 17.16 24.36
N VAL A 283 2.42 18.38 24.14
CA VAL A 283 3.23 19.59 24.04
C VAL A 283 2.98 20.50 25.23
N ASP A 284 4.02 20.79 26.01
CA ASP A 284 3.99 21.88 26.99
C ASP A 284 4.48 23.17 26.32
N LYS A 285 3.56 24.05 25.94
CA LYS A 285 3.89 25.30 25.24
C LYS A 285 4.70 26.26 26.11
N ALA A 286 4.53 26.23 27.43
CA ALA A 286 5.23 27.13 28.33
C ALA A 286 6.71 26.75 28.48
N LYS A 287 7.01 25.45 28.43
CA LYS A 287 8.38 24.92 28.51
C LYS A 287 9.01 24.64 27.16
N ASN A 288 8.23 24.68 26.08
CA ASN A 288 8.63 24.23 24.76
C ASN A 288 9.13 22.77 24.77
N GLU A 289 8.41 21.92 25.51
CA GLU A 289 8.74 20.50 25.68
C GLU A 289 7.72 19.62 24.98
N ILE A 290 8.21 18.56 24.33
CA ILE A 290 7.39 17.52 23.71
C ILE A 290 7.74 16.21 24.40
N THR A 291 6.75 15.58 25.03
CA THR A 291 6.94 14.35 25.81
C THR A 291 5.91 13.31 25.40
N SER A 292 6.22 12.03 25.61
CA SER A 292 5.20 10.98 25.49
C SER A 292 4.08 11.27 26.48
N MET A 293 2.83 11.18 26.02
CA MET A 293 1.67 11.35 26.90
C MET A 293 1.58 10.23 27.94
N PHE A 294 2.13 9.05 27.60
CA PHE A 294 2.01 7.83 28.38
C PHE A 294 3.41 7.26 28.70
N SER A 295 3.59 6.75 29.91
CA SER A 295 4.88 6.24 30.40
C SER A 295 5.13 4.76 30.12
N ASN A 296 4.07 3.94 30.00
CA ASN A 296 4.09 2.49 29.76
C ASN A 296 2.99 2.09 28.76
N SER A 297 3.13 2.50 27.49
CA SER A 297 2.08 2.34 26.49
C SER A 297 2.03 0.96 25.85
N PRO A 298 0.84 0.50 25.38
CA PRO A 298 0.79 -0.46 24.29
C PRO A 298 1.44 0.15 23.03
N ASP A 299 2.01 -0.71 22.18
CA ASP A 299 2.47 -0.30 20.85
C ASP A 299 1.26 0.17 20.00
N LEU A 300 1.50 1.02 18.99
CA LEU A 300 0.52 1.46 17.98
C LEU A 300 -0.67 2.32 18.49
N MET A 301 -0.41 3.46 19.11
CA MET A 301 -1.47 4.37 19.59
C MET A 301 -1.86 5.44 18.55
N PHE A 302 -3.15 5.61 18.30
CA PHE A 302 -3.70 6.56 17.33
C PHE A 302 -4.90 7.32 17.90
N ASN A 303 -5.09 8.56 17.40
CA ASN A 303 -6.25 9.43 17.57
C ASN A 303 -6.78 9.46 19.00
N VAL A 304 -6.31 10.47 19.75
CA VAL A 304 -6.68 10.65 21.16
C VAL A 304 -7.87 11.59 21.32
N ASP A 305 -8.81 11.22 22.19
CA ASP A 305 -9.82 12.12 22.73
C ASP A 305 -9.71 12.22 24.24
N ILE A 306 -9.95 13.43 24.76
CA ILE A 306 -9.58 13.80 26.13
C ILE A 306 -10.72 14.60 26.73
N HIS A 307 -11.22 14.14 27.87
CA HIS A 307 -12.27 14.78 28.64
C HIS A 307 -11.69 15.63 29.78
N PRO A 308 -12.27 16.81 30.11
CA PRO A 308 -11.78 17.69 31.18
C PRO A 308 -11.67 17.08 32.60
N ARG A 309 -12.30 15.92 32.84
CA ARG A 309 -12.21 15.18 34.11
C ARG A 309 -11.01 14.22 34.18
N GLY A 310 -10.14 14.24 33.17
CA GLY A 310 -8.97 13.37 33.07
C GLY A 310 -9.24 11.98 32.50
N LEU A 311 -10.35 11.84 31.76
CA LEU A 311 -10.60 10.65 30.96
C LEU A 311 -9.91 10.79 29.61
N ILE A 312 -9.24 9.75 29.16
CA ILE A 312 -8.59 9.70 27.85
C ILE A 312 -9.04 8.43 27.14
N VAL A 313 -9.43 8.54 25.88
CA VAL A 313 -9.63 7.39 25.00
C VAL A 313 -8.73 7.52 23.77
N PHE A 314 -8.30 6.38 23.27
CA PHE A 314 -7.55 6.26 22.03
C PHE A 314 -7.76 4.86 21.48
N HIS A 315 -7.35 4.63 20.24
CA HIS A 315 -7.33 3.29 19.68
C HIS A 315 -5.91 2.83 19.38
N GLY A 316 -5.74 1.52 19.35
CA GLY A 316 -4.46 0.89 19.07
C GLY A 316 -4.55 -0.61 19.19
N GLY A 317 -3.45 -1.32 18.98
CA GLY A 317 -3.42 -2.78 19.05
C GLY A 317 -2.04 -3.28 19.45
N LYS A 318 -1.96 -4.49 20.03
CA LYS A 318 -0.64 -5.10 20.26
C LYS A 318 -0.03 -5.46 18.91
N TYR A 319 1.23 -5.07 18.69
CA TYR A 319 2.00 -5.62 17.57
C TYR A 319 2.00 -7.15 17.70
N ALA A 320 1.45 -7.86 16.71
CA ALA A 320 1.50 -9.31 16.68
C ALA A 320 2.98 -9.73 16.76
N PRO A 321 3.43 -10.50 17.78
CA PRO A 321 4.85 -10.75 18.01
C PRO A 321 5.56 -11.60 16.95
N ASN A 322 4.94 -11.89 15.80
CA ASN A 322 5.51 -12.77 14.78
C ASN A 322 5.22 -12.26 13.38
N LYS A 323 6.15 -11.43 12.87
CA LYS A 323 6.85 -11.57 11.59
C LYS A 323 7.45 -10.21 11.24
N GLY A 324 8.72 -10.23 10.83
CA GLY A 324 9.41 -9.01 10.41
C GLY A 324 8.60 -8.34 9.30
N VAL A 325 8.60 -7.01 9.30
CA VAL A 325 8.33 -6.29 8.05
C VAL A 325 9.39 -6.78 7.06
N PRO A 326 9.00 -7.33 5.90
CA PRO A 326 9.98 -7.66 4.88
C PRO A 326 10.59 -6.33 4.42
N GLY A 327 11.91 -6.30 4.31
CA GLY A 327 12.60 -5.13 3.77
C GLY A 327 12.07 -4.74 2.39
N ASN A 328 12.32 -3.47 2.03
CA ASN A 328 11.99 -2.66 0.84
C ASN A 328 11.49 -3.25 -0.50
N PHE A 329 11.40 -4.57 -0.73
CA PHE A 329 11.07 -5.17 -2.03
C PHE A 329 10.18 -6.45 -1.97
N GLY A 330 9.71 -6.91 -0.81
CA GLY A 330 8.87 -8.12 -0.67
C GLY A 330 7.38 -7.84 -0.41
N PHE A 331 6.49 -8.56 -1.10
CA PHE A 331 5.03 -8.58 -0.85
C PHE A 331 4.68 -9.83 -0.01
N ASP A 332 5.09 -9.88 1.26
CA ASP A 332 4.70 -11.02 2.10
C ASP A 332 3.25 -10.85 2.57
N GLY A 333 2.41 -11.83 2.21
CA GLY A 333 1.00 -11.88 2.58
C GLY A 333 0.80 -12.37 4.01
N ASP A 334 0.09 -11.57 4.82
CA ASP A 334 -0.50 -12.01 6.09
C ASP A 334 -2.01 -12.13 5.91
N VAL A 335 -2.58 -13.26 6.33
CA VAL A 335 -4.01 -13.48 6.15
C VAL A 335 -4.77 -12.69 7.20
N LEU A 336 -5.35 -11.57 6.77
CA LEU A 336 -6.32 -10.76 7.51
C LEU A 336 -7.74 -11.32 7.28
N ALA A 337 -7.97 -12.62 7.46
CA ALA A 337 -9.33 -13.14 7.30
C ALA A 337 -10.24 -12.54 8.38
N LYS A 338 -10.89 -11.41 8.06
CA LYS A 338 -11.95 -10.81 8.88
C LYS A 338 -13.15 -11.76 8.91
N LEU A 339 -14.04 -11.51 9.86
CA LEU A 339 -15.35 -12.15 9.87
C LEU A 339 -16.04 -11.92 8.52
N PRO A 340 -16.55 -12.97 7.87
CA PRO A 340 -17.15 -12.86 6.56
C PRO A 340 -18.37 -11.94 6.57
N ASP A 341 -18.42 -10.99 5.64
CA ASP A 341 -19.63 -10.25 5.38
C ASP A 341 -20.46 -10.98 4.34
N THR A 342 -21.68 -11.32 4.73
CA THR A 342 -22.65 -11.85 3.78
C THR A 342 -23.41 -10.70 3.14
N LEU A 343 -23.04 -10.35 1.91
CA LEU A 343 -23.83 -9.44 1.09
C LEU A 343 -24.88 -10.23 0.33
N SER A 344 -26.12 -9.75 0.38
CA SER A 344 -27.17 -10.21 -0.52
C SER A 344 -27.33 -9.16 -1.61
N PHE A 345 -27.17 -9.54 -2.86
CA PHE A 345 -27.42 -8.66 -4.00
C PHE A 345 -28.04 -9.47 -5.15
N GLY A 346 -29.16 -8.97 -5.69
CA GLY A 346 -30.03 -9.76 -6.56
C GLY A 346 -30.52 -11.04 -5.88
N GLU A 347 -30.32 -12.19 -6.55
CA GLU A 347 -30.62 -13.53 -6.02
C GLU A 347 -29.40 -14.22 -5.37
N GLN A 348 -28.22 -13.58 -5.41
CA GLN A 348 -26.97 -14.15 -4.93
C GLN A 348 -26.69 -13.76 -3.47
N LYS A 349 -26.10 -14.70 -2.74
CA LYS A 349 -25.46 -14.44 -1.43
C LYS A 349 -23.96 -14.60 -1.61
N LEU A 350 -23.24 -13.49 -1.45
CA LEU A 350 -21.78 -13.49 -1.48
C LEU A 350 -21.22 -13.38 -0.08
N THR A 351 -20.11 -14.06 0.10
CA THR A 351 -19.26 -13.86 1.28
C THR A 351 -18.00 -13.12 0.89
N ILE A 352 -17.66 -12.02 1.57
CA ILE A 352 -16.49 -11.23 1.21
C ILE A 352 -15.42 -11.32 2.31
N TYR A 353 -14.17 -11.45 1.89
CA TYR A 353 -12.98 -11.54 2.72
C TYR A 353 -11.94 -10.49 2.30
N GLY A 354 -11.60 -9.58 3.20
CA GLY A 354 -10.36 -8.81 3.08
C GLY A 354 -9.16 -9.69 3.42
N VAL A 355 -8.04 -9.53 2.73
CA VAL A 355 -6.79 -10.27 2.97
C VAL A 355 -5.61 -9.33 2.79
N ARG A 356 -4.54 -9.44 3.60
CA ARG A 356 -3.40 -8.51 3.51
C ARG A 356 -2.44 -8.98 2.42
N ARG A 357 -2.35 -8.19 1.35
CA ARG A 357 -1.35 -8.23 0.24
C ARG A 357 -1.15 -9.60 -0.46
N ALA A 358 -1.22 -9.58 -1.79
CA ALA A 358 -0.76 -10.62 -2.73
C ALA A 358 -1.22 -12.06 -2.43
N PHE A 359 -2.45 -12.39 -2.82
CA PHE A 359 -3.00 -13.73 -2.69
C PHE A 359 -3.90 -14.04 -3.90
N VAL A 360 -4.20 -15.33 -4.06
CA VAL A 360 -5.12 -15.86 -5.05
C VAL A 360 -6.02 -16.87 -4.37
N ALA A 361 -7.30 -16.87 -4.70
CA ALA A 361 -8.22 -17.90 -4.25
C ALA A 361 -8.40 -18.96 -5.36
N PRO A 362 -8.23 -20.25 -5.05
CA PRO A 362 -8.60 -21.32 -5.97
C PRO A 362 -10.15 -21.41 -6.08
N PRO A 363 -10.71 -21.75 -7.26
CA PRO A 363 -12.15 -21.75 -7.48
C PRO A 363 -12.96 -22.73 -6.62
N GLN A 364 -12.38 -23.86 -6.20
CA GLN A 364 -13.12 -24.94 -5.52
C GLN A 364 -12.36 -25.64 -4.37
N ILE A 365 -11.25 -25.08 -3.87
CA ILE A 365 -10.40 -25.77 -2.86
C ILE A 365 -10.75 -25.31 -1.43
N GLY A 366 -12.01 -25.51 -1.03
CA GLY A 366 -12.47 -25.32 0.35
C GLY A 366 -12.02 -23.99 0.96
N ASN A 367 -11.38 -24.05 2.13
CA ASN A 367 -10.94 -22.86 2.88
C ASN A 367 -9.52 -22.40 2.51
N THR A 368 -9.03 -22.61 1.28
CA THR A 368 -7.62 -22.31 0.96
C THR A 368 -7.40 -21.05 0.13
N LEU A 369 -6.33 -20.32 0.43
CA LEU A 369 -5.74 -19.24 -0.36
C LEU A 369 -4.33 -19.64 -0.76
N LEU A 370 -3.87 -19.13 -1.89
CA LEU A 370 -2.49 -19.27 -2.35
C LEU A 370 -1.81 -17.91 -2.26
N TYR A 371 -0.62 -17.85 -1.69
CA TYR A 371 0.19 -16.65 -1.69
C TYR A 371 1.65 -17.01 -1.91
N TYR A 372 2.49 -16.02 -2.22
CA TYR A 372 3.93 -16.22 -2.31
C TYR A 372 4.64 -15.41 -1.24
N ASP A 373 5.77 -15.94 -0.80
CA ASP A 373 6.72 -15.31 0.11
C ASP A 373 8.03 -15.17 -0.66
N ALA A 374 8.59 -13.96 -0.65
CA ALA A 374 9.93 -13.75 -1.15
C ALA A 374 10.89 -14.25 -0.07
N GLY A 375 11.12 -15.57 -0.02
CA GLY A 375 11.92 -16.21 1.02
C GLY A 375 13.23 -15.48 1.29
N ASP A 376 13.66 -15.41 2.56
CA ASP A 376 14.82 -14.67 3.08
C ASP A 376 15.78 -14.22 1.98
N THR A 377 15.50 -13.07 1.38
CA THR A 377 16.40 -12.52 0.38
C THR A 377 17.67 -12.18 1.14
N GLN A 378 18.72 -12.99 1.03
CA GLN A 378 20.03 -12.58 1.51
C GLN A 378 20.34 -11.28 0.80
N SER A 379 20.35 -10.18 1.55
CA SER A 379 20.69 -8.90 0.97
C SER A 379 22.09 -9.03 0.38
N PHE A 380 22.38 -8.24 -0.66
CA PHE A 380 23.74 -8.08 -1.16
C PHE A 380 24.76 -7.89 -0.02
N PHE A 381 24.36 -7.21 1.05
CA PHE A 381 25.16 -7.01 2.26
C PHE A 381 25.32 -8.27 3.12
N ASP A 382 24.32 -9.14 3.24
CA ASP A 382 24.43 -10.42 3.93
C ASP A 382 25.42 -11.35 3.25
N PHE A 383 25.41 -11.38 1.92
CA PHE A 383 26.40 -12.13 1.14
C PHE A 383 27.81 -11.56 1.27
N LEU A 384 27.95 -10.23 1.44
CA LEU A 384 29.22 -9.57 1.68
C LEU A 384 29.70 -9.60 3.13
N LYS A 385 28.87 -10.00 4.12
CA LYS A 385 29.28 -10.11 5.54
C LYS A 385 30.59 -10.89 5.75
N PRO A 386 30.84 -12.04 5.09
CA PRO A 386 32.11 -12.76 5.19
C PRO A 386 33.30 -11.98 4.62
N LEU A 387 33.06 -11.06 3.68
CA LEU A 387 34.05 -10.16 3.07
C LEU A 387 34.13 -8.79 3.76
N GLY A 388 33.35 -8.57 4.82
CA GLY A 388 33.15 -7.25 5.44
C GLY A 388 34.46 -6.52 5.69
N TYR A 389 35.48 -7.20 6.23
CA TYR A 389 36.78 -6.58 6.44
C TYR A 389 37.37 -5.99 5.14
N SER A 390 37.42 -6.75 4.05
CA SER A 390 38.03 -6.31 2.78
C SER A 390 37.29 -5.15 2.10
N VAL A 391 35.95 -5.13 2.21
CA VAL A 391 35.08 -4.12 1.59
C VAL A 391 35.00 -2.84 2.45
N PHE A 392 34.91 -2.96 3.78
CA PHE A 392 34.88 -1.82 4.70
C PHE A 392 36.22 -1.09 4.81
N TRP A 393 37.35 -1.77 4.62
CA TRP A 393 38.67 -1.11 4.62
C TRP A 393 38.95 -0.32 3.34
N LEU A 394 38.25 -0.56 2.22
CA LEU A 394 38.51 0.14 0.96
C LEU A 394 38.24 1.65 1.03
N PRO A 395 37.08 2.12 1.53
CA PRO A 395 36.82 3.55 1.73
C PRO A 395 37.80 4.18 2.72
N ILE A 396 38.13 3.48 3.80
CA ILE A 396 39.11 3.95 4.80
C ILE A 396 40.50 4.08 4.15
N LEU A 397 40.91 3.09 3.34
CA LEU A 397 42.18 3.11 2.61
C LEU A 397 42.20 4.23 1.56
N ILE A 398 41.09 4.51 0.88
CA ILE A 398 40.94 5.62 -0.06
C ILE A 398 41.09 6.97 0.67
N VAL A 399 40.46 7.15 1.84
CA VAL A 399 40.59 8.36 2.66
C VAL A 399 42.02 8.51 3.19
N ILE A 400 42.64 7.44 3.70
CA ILE A 400 44.04 7.44 4.14
C ILE A 400 44.97 7.81 2.98
N LEU A 401 44.75 7.25 1.79
CA LEU A 401 45.52 7.56 0.58
C LEU A 401 45.33 9.00 0.13
N PHE A 402 44.11 9.53 0.20
CA PHE A 402 43.78 10.91 -0.11
C PHE A 402 44.54 11.87 0.81
N ILE A 403 44.44 11.67 2.13
CA ILE A 403 45.12 12.47 3.16
C ILE A 403 46.64 12.33 3.04
N ALA A 404 47.15 11.11 2.88
CA ALA A 404 48.58 10.85 2.72
C ALA A 404 49.15 11.53 1.46
N GLY A 405 48.39 11.55 0.36
CA GLY A 405 48.74 12.25 -0.88
C GLY A 405 48.87 13.77 -0.67
N ILE A 406 47.91 14.39 0.04
CA ILE A 406 47.94 15.82 0.37
C ILE A 406 49.15 16.14 1.27
N LEU A 407 49.33 15.39 2.36
CA LEU A 407 50.42 15.61 3.31
C LEU A 407 51.80 15.45 2.66
N LEU A 408 51.97 14.44 1.80
CA LEU A 408 53.21 14.24 1.05
C LEU A 408 53.44 15.33 0.00
N GLY A 409 52.37 15.84 -0.63
CA GLY A 409 52.42 16.98 -1.53
C GLY A 409 52.91 18.25 -0.83
N ILE A 410 52.38 18.54 0.36
CA ILE A 410 52.79 19.68 1.19
C ILE A 410 54.27 19.53 1.60
N ARG A 411 54.65 18.35 2.09
CA ARG A 411 56.01 18.07 2.59
C ARG A 411 57.08 18.10 1.49
N ASN A 412 56.74 17.72 0.26
CA ASN A 412 57.69 17.63 -0.86
C ASN A 412 57.50 18.73 -1.94
N ARG A 413 56.81 19.83 -1.62
CA ARG A 413 56.45 20.91 -2.56
C ARG A 413 57.61 21.51 -3.37
N LYS A 414 58.85 21.38 -2.89
CA LYS A 414 60.07 21.87 -3.56
C LYS A 414 60.67 20.89 -4.59
N LYS A 415 60.26 19.62 -4.58
CA LYS A 415 60.83 18.56 -5.45
C LYS A 415 59.87 18.11 -6.56
N ILE A 416 58.56 18.15 -6.31
CA ILE A 416 57.51 17.81 -7.28
C ILE A 416 56.35 18.78 -7.07
N SER A 417 55.71 19.23 -8.16
CA SER A 417 54.56 20.13 -8.10
C SER A 417 53.43 19.55 -7.25
N PHE A 418 52.99 20.31 -6.24
CA PHE A 418 51.87 19.99 -5.34
C PHE A 418 50.62 19.57 -6.10
N TRP A 419 50.33 20.24 -7.22
CA TRP A 419 49.17 19.97 -8.09
C TRP A 419 49.13 18.56 -8.64
N ARG A 420 50.28 17.91 -8.84
CA ARG A 420 50.32 16.52 -9.28
C ARG A 420 49.79 15.61 -8.18
N TYR A 421 50.18 15.79 -6.92
CA TYR A 421 49.66 14.98 -5.82
C TYR A 421 48.17 15.22 -5.57
N LEU A 422 47.73 16.47 -5.65
CA LEU A 422 46.33 16.83 -5.48
C LEU A 422 45.44 16.21 -6.58
N LEU A 423 45.85 16.32 -7.84
CA LEU A 423 45.14 15.71 -8.96
C LEU A 423 45.03 14.18 -8.80
N PHE A 424 46.11 13.52 -8.37
CA PHE A 424 46.09 12.08 -8.11
C PHE A 424 45.21 11.68 -6.91
N SER A 425 45.22 12.47 -5.83
CA SER A 425 44.33 12.26 -4.68
C SER A 425 42.86 12.44 -5.08
N ILE A 426 42.52 13.47 -5.86
CA ILE A 426 41.17 13.69 -6.40
C ILE A 426 40.76 12.55 -7.34
N LEU A 427 41.66 12.07 -8.21
CA LEU A 427 41.37 10.94 -9.10
C LEU A 427 41.09 9.65 -8.31
N THR A 428 41.79 9.43 -7.20
CA THR A 428 41.59 8.27 -6.31
C THR A 428 40.25 8.35 -5.59
N LEU A 429 39.89 9.55 -5.11
CA LEU A 429 38.58 9.81 -4.52
C LEU A 429 37.47 9.64 -5.56
N PHE A 430 37.66 10.13 -6.79
CA PHE A 430 36.73 9.99 -7.90
C PHE A 430 36.57 8.54 -8.34
N LEU A 431 37.65 7.76 -8.44
CA LEU A 431 37.61 6.31 -8.66
C LEU A 431 36.88 5.60 -7.53
N GLY A 432 37.08 6.00 -6.27
CA GLY A 432 36.37 5.50 -5.10
C GLY A 432 34.88 5.86 -5.08
N ILE A 433 34.52 7.05 -5.55
CA ILE A 433 33.13 7.51 -5.71
C ILE A 433 32.48 6.86 -6.92
N ILE A 434 33.20 6.57 -7.99
CA ILE A 434 32.67 5.84 -9.15
C ILE A 434 32.47 4.38 -8.80
N THR A 435 33.47 3.72 -8.18
CA THR A 435 33.29 2.34 -7.72
C THR A 435 32.19 2.31 -6.67
N GLY A 436 32.26 3.15 -5.65
CA GLY A 436 31.18 3.32 -4.68
C GLY A 436 29.84 3.64 -5.34
N GLY A 437 29.76 4.52 -6.32
CA GLY A 437 28.53 4.92 -7.00
C GLY A 437 27.94 3.80 -7.85
N ILE A 438 28.78 3.05 -8.57
CA ILE A 438 28.40 1.82 -9.27
C ILE A 438 27.90 0.79 -8.25
N PHE A 439 28.52 0.66 -7.06
CA PHE A 439 28.17 -0.39 -6.10
C PHE A 439 27.05 -0.04 -5.10
N PHE A 440 26.84 1.25 -4.79
CA PHE A 440 25.90 1.75 -3.79
C PHE A 440 24.62 2.33 -4.40
N PHE A 441 24.61 2.73 -5.68
CA PHE A 441 23.36 3.02 -6.40
C PHE A 441 22.88 1.77 -7.12
N VAL A 442 22.31 0.86 -6.34
CA VAL A 442 21.52 -0.29 -6.83
C VAL A 442 20.48 0.18 -7.86
N ASP A 443 19.92 1.38 -7.68
CA ASP A 443 18.95 1.97 -8.60
C ASP A 443 19.49 2.36 -9.98
N ALA A 444 20.80 2.59 -10.14
CA ALA A 444 21.40 2.95 -11.43
C ALA A 444 21.80 1.72 -12.27
N ILE A 445 21.99 0.55 -11.64
CA ILE A 445 22.26 -0.73 -12.32
C ILE A 445 20.96 -1.51 -12.62
N ASN A 446 19.82 -1.09 -12.06
CA ASN A 446 18.50 -1.74 -12.20
C ASN A 446 18.06 -2.18 -13.62
N PRO A 447 18.48 -1.57 -14.75
CA PRO A 447 18.06 -2.06 -16.05
C PRO A 447 19.02 -3.05 -16.73
N MET A 448 20.22 -3.32 -16.21
CA MET A 448 21.20 -4.14 -16.95
C MET A 448 21.05 -5.65 -16.66
N PRO A 449 21.09 -6.54 -17.67
CA PRO A 449 21.20 -7.98 -17.47
C PRO A 449 22.45 -8.37 -16.68
N LEU A 450 22.39 -9.45 -15.89
CA LEU A 450 23.53 -9.94 -15.11
C LEU A 450 24.74 -10.26 -16.00
N SER A 451 24.51 -10.68 -17.25
CA SER A 451 25.55 -10.92 -18.26
C SER A 451 26.32 -9.64 -18.61
N THR A 452 25.63 -8.51 -18.78
CA THR A 452 26.25 -7.21 -19.02
C THR A 452 27.05 -6.77 -17.81
N ILE A 453 26.51 -6.93 -16.60
CA ILE A 453 27.23 -6.58 -15.37
C ILE A 453 28.50 -7.42 -15.22
N ARG A 454 28.44 -8.73 -15.46
CA ARG A 454 29.62 -9.61 -15.46
C ARG A 454 30.68 -9.16 -16.45
N LEU A 455 30.26 -8.77 -17.65
CA LEU A 455 31.17 -8.32 -18.70
C LEU A 455 31.87 -7.02 -18.27
N VAL A 456 31.13 -6.03 -17.77
CA VAL A 456 31.69 -4.78 -17.24
C VAL A 456 32.65 -5.05 -16.08
N MET A 457 32.24 -5.90 -15.12
CA MET A 457 33.05 -6.25 -13.95
C MET A 457 34.31 -7.01 -14.33
N GLY A 458 34.25 -7.93 -15.30
CA GLY A 458 35.41 -8.61 -15.85
C GLY A 458 36.39 -7.65 -16.52
N PHE A 459 35.90 -6.67 -17.29
CA PHE A 459 36.75 -5.62 -17.86
C PHE A 459 37.42 -4.76 -16.78
N LEU A 460 36.68 -4.38 -15.73
CA LEU A 460 37.22 -3.64 -14.59
C LEU A 460 38.30 -4.45 -13.85
N THR A 461 38.08 -5.75 -13.62
CA THR A 461 39.11 -6.64 -13.05
C THR A 461 40.41 -6.57 -13.83
N ILE A 462 40.35 -6.75 -15.15
CA ILE A 462 41.55 -6.73 -16.01
C ILE A 462 42.21 -5.35 -15.97
N ALA A 463 41.43 -4.28 -16.10
CA ALA A 463 41.94 -2.91 -16.06
C ALA A 463 42.67 -2.62 -14.74
N PHE A 464 42.08 -3.00 -13.60
CA PHE A 464 42.69 -2.79 -12.29
C PHE A 464 43.95 -3.65 -12.07
N ILE A 465 44.02 -4.88 -12.60
CA ILE A 465 45.25 -5.69 -12.57
C ILE A 465 46.36 -4.98 -13.36
N ILE A 466 46.07 -4.49 -14.56
CA ILE A 466 47.05 -3.79 -15.41
C ILE A 466 47.53 -2.52 -14.72
N LEU A 467 46.62 -1.72 -14.16
CA LEU A 467 46.96 -0.49 -13.44
C LEU A 467 47.78 -0.77 -12.18
N GLY A 468 47.40 -1.79 -11.41
CA GLY A 468 48.14 -2.24 -10.22
C GLY A 468 49.55 -2.71 -10.56
N TRP A 469 49.71 -3.48 -11.63
CA TRP A 469 51.00 -3.96 -12.12
C TRP A 469 51.89 -2.84 -12.66
N TRP A 470 51.30 -1.93 -13.45
CA TRP A 470 52.00 -0.75 -13.97
C TRP A 470 52.50 0.13 -12.81
N GLN A 471 51.64 0.37 -11.82
CA GLN A 471 51.98 1.14 -10.64
C GLN A 471 53.04 0.43 -9.77
N TYR A 472 52.98 -0.89 -9.65
CA TYR A 472 53.99 -1.69 -8.96
C TYR A 472 55.36 -1.57 -9.65
N LYS A 473 55.43 -1.77 -10.98
CA LYS A 473 56.68 -1.58 -11.74
C LYS A 473 57.25 -0.17 -11.58
N ARG A 474 56.38 0.83 -11.60
CA ARG A 474 56.78 2.23 -11.35
C ARG A 474 57.30 2.43 -9.93
N THR A 475 56.77 1.70 -8.96
CA THR A 475 57.23 1.69 -7.56
C THR A 475 58.63 1.09 -7.46
N VAL A 476 58.86 -0.09 -8.05
CA VAL A 476 60.17 -0.78 -8.05
C VAL A 476 61.25 0.13 -8.65
N LYS A 477 61.00 0.70 -9.83
CA LYS A 477 61.93 1.64 -10.48
C LYS A 477 62.21 2.90 -9.64
N ARG A 478 61.23 3.39 -8.88
CA ARG A 478 61.42 4.54 -7.98
C ARG A 478 62.21 4.19 -6.72
N ILE A 479 62.13 2.95 -6.24
CA ILE A 479 62.94 2.44 -5.12
C ILE A 479 64.40 2.37 -5.55
N GLU A 480 64.67 1.80 -6.73
CA GLU A 480 66.02 1.68 -7.30
C GLU A 480 66.72 3.04 -7.45
N ILE A 481 65.97 4.11 -7.77
CA ILE A 481 66.50 5.47 -7.97
C ILE A 481 66.41 6.32 -6.68
N GLY A 482 66.08 5.73 -5.53
CA GLY A 482 66.09 6.41 -4.22
C GLY A 482 65.01 7.48 -4.02
N ILE A 483 63.90 7.43 -4.78
CA ILE A 483 62.85 8.46 -4.74
C ILE A 483 61.94 8.23 -3.52
N THR A 484 61.73 9.27 -2.69
CA THR A 484 60.99 9.22 -1.41
C THR A 484 59.47 8.92 -1.53
N THR A 485 58.92 8.87 -2.74
CA THR A 485 57.48 8.73 -3.01
C THR A 485 57.03 7.28 -3.21
N HIS A 486 57.95 6.31 -3.10
CA HIS A 486 57.69 4.89 -3.35
C HIS A 486 56.65 4.29 -2.40
N ARG A 487 56.56 4.75 -1.14
CA ARG A 487 55.56 4.27 -0.16
C ARG A 487 54.11 4.51 -0.63
N LEU A 488 53.84 5.68 -1.20
CA LEU A 488 52.52 6.03 -1.73
C LEU A 488 52.18 5.19 -2.97
N SER A 489 53.17 4.96 -3.84
CA SER A 489 53.02 4.12 -5.03
C SER A 489 52.74 2.64 -4.70
N LYS A 490 53.33 2.13 -3.61
CA LYS A 490 53.04 0.79 -3.07
C LYS A 490 51.59 0.67 -2.59
N LEU A 491 51.11 1.68 -1.85
CA LEU A 491 49.72 1.72 -1.37
C LEU A 491 48.71 1.80 -2.52
N TYR A 492 49.01 2.55 -3.59
CA TYR A 492 48.16 2.57 -4.80
C TYR A 492 48.14 1.23 -5.53
N SER A 493 49.28 0.52 -5.59
CA SER A 493 49.32 -0.81 -6.19
C SER A 493 48.43 -1.79 -5.42
N LEU A 494 48.46 -1.72 -4.08
CA LEU A 494 47.58 -2.51 -3.21
C LEU A 494 46.10 -2.13 -3.38
N LEU A 495 45.78 -0.85 -3.53
CA LEU A 495 44.41 -0.40 -3.81
C LEU A 495 43.88 -0.98 -5.13
N PHE A 496 44.65 -0.90 -6.22
CA PHE A 496 44.24 -1.44 -7.51
C PHE A 496 44.09 -2.97 -7.49
N TYR A 497 44.99 -3.69 -6.81
CA TYR A 497 44.81 -5.15 -6.64
C TYR A 497 43.61 -5.50 -5.76
N GLY A 498 43.32 -4.70 -4.73
CA GLY A 498 42.11 -4.85 -3.90
C GLY A 498 40.83 -4.62 -4.70
N LEU A 499 40.79 -3.57 -5.53
CA LEU A 499 39.69 -3.30 -6.46
C LEU A 499 39.54 -4.41 -7.51
N ALA A 500 40.64 -4.94 -8.04
CA ALA A 500 40.61 -6.06 -8.98
C ALA A 500 40.04 -7.34 -8.35
N TYR A 501 40.49 -7.68 -7.14
CA TYR A 501 40.00 -8.84 -6.40
C TYR A 501 38.50 -8.71 -6.11
N PHE A 502 38.05 -7.53 -5.67
CA PHE A 502 36.65 -7.27 -5.43
C PHE A 502 35.81 -7.37 -6.72
N ALA A 503 36.26 -6.75 -7.82
CA ALA A 503 35.56 -6.84 -9.10
C ALA A 503 35.49 -8.28 -9.65
N PHE A 504 36.56 -9.06 -9.45
CA PHE A 504 36.60 -10.48 -9.81
C PHE A 504 35.62 -11.29 -8.99
N PHE A 505 35.62 -11.09 -7.67
CA PHE A 505 34.70 -11.74 -6.75
C PHE A 505 33.25 -11.45 -7.18
N CYS A 506 32.91 -10.18 -7.44
CA CYS A 506 31.58 -9.85 -7.93
C CYS A 506 31.27 -10.57 -9.25
N THR A 507 32.18 -10.58 -10.23
CA THR A 507 31.99 -11.27 -11.52
C THR A 507 31.65 -12.76 -11.34
N VAL A 508 32.33 -13.44 -10.42
CA VAL A 508 32.18 -14.88 -10.16
C VAL A 508 30.92 -15.19 -9.35
N PHE A 509 30.64 -14.37 -8.33
CA PHE A 509 29.61 -14.66 -7.34
C PHE A 509 28.32 -13.87 -7.52
N ILE A 510 28.17 -13.07 -8.59
CA ILE A 510 26.99 -12.23 -8.80
C ILE A 510 25.67 -12.99 -8.80
N ASN A 511 25.63 -14.25 -9.27
CA ASN A 511 24.39 -15.03 -9.22
C ASN A 511 24.01 -15.43 -7.79
N GLN A 512 24.99 -15.70 -6.95
CA GLN A 512 24.74 -16.07 -5.55
C GLN A 512 24.37 -14.84 -4.71
N MET A 513 24.87 -13.66 -5.08
CA MET A 513 24.52 -12.37 -4.46
C MET A 513 23.07 -11.93 -4.69
N VAL A 514 22.36 -12.60 -5.59
CA VAL A 514 21.20 -12.04 -6.30
C VAL A 514 20.07 -13.06 -6.52
N ASN A 515 20.31 -14.34 -6.20
CA ASN A 515 19.27 -15.36 -6.28
C ASN A 515 18.35 -15.26 -5.06
N SER A 516 17.11 -14.88 -5.31
CA SER A 516 15.99 -15.05 -4.39
C SER A 516 15.15 -16.24 -4.89
N THR A 517 15.03 -17.27 -4.07
CA THR A 517 14.05 -18.34 -4.33
C THR A 517 12.68 -17.83 -3.88
N LEU A 518 11.69 -17.88 -4.75
CA LEU A 518 10.30 -17.59 -4.38
C LEU A 518 9.68 -18.85 -3.79
N HIS A 519 8.97 -18.71 -2.66
CA HIS A 519 8.25 -19.82 -2.04
C HIS A 519 6.75 -19.56 -2.16
N PHE A 520 6.03 -20.48 -2.79
CA PHE A 520 4.58 -20.40 -2.92
C PHE A 520 3.93 -21.29 -1.86
N TYR A 521 2.98 -20.73 -1.11
CA TYR A 521 2.30 -21.40 -0.01
C TYR A 521 0.80 -21.48 -0.26
N GLN A 522 0.23 -22.60 0.16
CA GLN A 522 -1.19 -22.76 0.39
C GLN A 522 -1.49 -22.45 1.85
N VAL A 523 -2.53 -21.68 2.11
CA VAL A 523 -2.96 -21.28 3.44
C VAL A 523 -4.42 -21.60 3.61
N ASP A 524 -4.77 -22.26 4.70
CA ASP A 524 -6.17 -22.31 5.11
C ASP A 524 -6.54 -20.95 5.73
N TYR A 525 -7.44 -20.20 5.10
CA TYR A 525 -7.81 -18.85 5.56
C TYR A 525 -8.70 -18.85 6.79
N VAL A 526 -9.19 -20.02 7.24
CA VAL A 526 -9.95 -20.18 8.48
C VAL A 526 -9.01 -20.55 9.64
N THR A 527 -8.06 -21.45 9.43
CA THR A 527 -7.15 -21.92 10.51
C THR A 527 -5.81 -21.16 10.54
N GLY A 528 -5.43 -20.50 9.45
CA GLY A 528 -4.12 -19.87 9.26
C GLY A 528 -2.99 -20.86 8.98
N GLU A 529 -3.27 -22.16 8.85
CA GLU A 529 -2.25 -23.19 8.59
C GLU A 529 -1.58 -22.96 7.23
N LYS A 530 -0.25 -22.85 7.22
CA LYS A 530 0.56 -22.59 6.03
C LYS A 530 1.28 -23.85 5.57
N LYS A 531 1.19 -24.18 4.29
CA LYS A 531 1.83 -25.32 3.64
C LYS A 531 2.58 -24.88 2.40
N LEU A 532 3.89 -25.16 2.33
CA LEU A 532 4.68 -24.91 1.12
C LEU A 532 4.16 -25.78 -0.03
N LEU A 533 3.85 -25.16 -1.17
CA LEU A 533 3.43 -25.83 -2.40
C LEU A 533 4.64 -26.15 -3.29
N PHE A 534 5.38 -25.12 -3.68
CA PHE A 534 6.58 -25.25 -4.49
C PHE A 534 7.50 -24.05 -4.28
N SER A 535 8.76 -24.25 -4.66
CA SER A 535 9.77 -23.19 -4.73
C SER A 535 10.08 -22.91 -6.19
N PHE A 536 10.25 -21.65 -6.54
CA PHE A 536 10.58 -21.21 -7.88
C PHE A 536 11.93 -20.51 -7.86
N ASP A 537 12.91 -21.15 -8.49
CA ASP A 537 14.23 -20.57 -8.69
C ASP A 537 14.26 -19.78 -9.99
N LYS A 538 14.84 -18.60 -9.89
CA LYS A 538 15.04 -17.66 -10.98
C LYS A 538 15.87 -18.28 -12.12
N GLU A 539 15.56 -17.92 -13.37
CA GLU A 539 16.44 -18.22 -14.50
C GLU A 539 17.83 -17.58 -14.29
N PRO A 540 18.93 -18.32 -14.48
CA PRO A 540 20.27 -17.78 -14.33
C PRO A 540 20.54 -16.72 -15.41
N ASN A 541 20.25 -15.44 -15.13
CA ASN A 541 20.72 -14.19 -15.77
C ASN A 541 19.73 -13.00 -15.66
N THR A 542 18.53 -13.18 -15.11
CA THR A 542 17.55 -12.09 -14.94
C THR A 542 18.03 -11.04 -13.92
N ASN A 543 17.58 -9.79 -14.03
CA ASN A 543 17.93 -8.73 -13.06
C ASN A 543 17.08 -8.90 -11.78
N PRO A 544 17.67 -8.89 -10.56
CA PRO A 544 16.93 -9.06 -9.31
C PRO A 544 15.94 -7.93 -9.01
N ALA A 545 16.23 -6.71 -9.42
CA ALA A 545 15.32 -5.59 -9.24
C ALA A 545 14.06 -5.73 -10.10
N ASN A 546 14.08 -6.67 -11.05
CA ASN A 546 12.97 -7.00 -11.93
C ASN A 546 12.42 -8.41 -11.64
N PHE A 547 12.68 -8.96 -10.45
CA PHE A 547 12.22 -10.30 -10.06
C PHE A 547 11.22 -10.21 -8.90
N SER A 548 10.09 -9.57 -9.17
CA SER A 548 8.91 -9.60 -8.31
C SER A 548 7.81 -10.42 -8.97
N VAL A 549 6.95 -11.07 -8.18
CA VAL A 549 5.70 -11.60 -8.72
C VAL A 549 4.77 -10.41 -8.94
N LEU A 550 4.33 -10.22 -10.18
CA LEU A 550 3.49 -9.08 -10.59
C LEU A 550 2.01 -9.35 -10.42
N ASP A 551 1.65 -10.61 -10.62
CA ASP A 551 0.29 -11.11 -10.66
C ASP A 551 0.31 -12.61 -10.43
N SER A 552 -0.78 -13.12 -9.87
CA SER A 552 -1.01 -14.54 -9.74
C SER A 552 -2.50 -14.85 -9.80
N LYS A 553 -2.85 -15.97 -10.42
CA LYS A 553 -4.23 -16.44 -10.63
C LYS A 553 -4.30 -17.96 -10.57
N VAL A 554 -5.46 -18.52 -10.24
CA VAL A 554 -5.72 -19.95 -10.41
C VAL A 554 -6.66 -20.07 -11.60
N THR A 555 -6.39 -21.03 -12.49
CA THR A 555 -7.26 -21.27 -13.65
C THR A 555 -8.68 -21.60 -13.20
N HIS A 556 -9.70 -21.25 -14.00
CA HIS A 556 -11.11 -21.48 -13.64
C HIS A 556 -11.45 -22.95 -13.34
N ASP A 557 -10.68 -23.89 -13.89
CA ASP A 557 -10.82 -25.34 -13.62
C ASP A 557 -10.12 -25.81 -12.34
N GLY A 558 -9.41 -24.92 -11.65
CA GLY A 558 -8.68 -25.19 -10.41
C GLY A 558 -7.43 -26.06 -10.57
N LYS A 559 -7.02 -26.42 -11.79
CA LYS A 559 -5.91 -27.36 -12.02
C LYS A 559 -4.54 -26.71 -12.06
N SER A 560 -4.47 -25.39 -12.23
CA SER A 560 -3.19 -24.72 -12.38
C SER A 560 -3.16 -23.34 -11.72
N PHE A 561 -1.97 -22.98 -11.28
CA PHE A 561 -1.63 -21.67 -10.74
C PHE A 561 -0.76 -20.93 -11.75
N ILE A 562 -1.24 -19.77 -12.19
CA ILE A 562 -0.55 -18.85 -13.07
C ILE A 562 0.12 -17.78 -12.23
N PHE A 563 1.36 -17.44 -12.55
CA PHE A 563 2.04 -16.32 -11.92
C PHE A 563 2.94 -15.62 -12.92
N THR A 564 3.08 -14.31 -12.77
CA THR A 564 3.95 -13.48 -13.62
C THR A 564 5.17 -13.06 -12.81
N THR A 565 6.37 -13.22 -13.36
CA THR A 565 7.60 -12.66 -12.80
C THR A 565 8.07 -11.48 -13.64
N GLY A 566 8.45 -10.38 -13.03
CA GLY A 566 8.96 -9.22 -13.74
C GLY A 566 9.08 -8.00 -12.84
N SER A 567 9.25 -6.83 -13.45
CA SER A 567 9.21 -5.55 -12.73
C SER A 567 7.89 -4.85 -12.94
N PHE A 568 7.20 -4.57 -11.83
CA PHE A 568 5.88 -3.95 -11.86
C PHE A 568 5.93 -2.53 -12.43
N ARG A 569 6.99 -1.78 -12.10
CA ARG A 569 7.16 -0.36 -12.48
C ARG A 569 7.98 -0.17 -13.75
N ALA A 570 8.41 -1.25 -14.39
CA ALA A 570 9.21 -1.15 -15.59
C ALA A 570 8.37 -0.84 -16.83
N ASN A 571 9.05 -0.38 -17.87
CA ASN A 571 8.43 -0.07 -19.16
C ASN A 571 8.10 -1.35 -19.95
N ALA A 572 7.40 -1.18 -21.08
CA ALA A 572 7.01 -2.24 -22.00
C ALA A 572 8.19 -3.07 -22.53
N THR A 573 9.38 -2.48 -22.61
CA THR A 573 10.59 -3.13 -23.15
C THR A 573 11.39 -3.93 -22.12
N THR A 574 10.97 -3.94 -20.85
CA THR A 574 11.65 -4.69 -19.80
C THR A 574 11.08 -6.09 -19.72
N GLN A 575 11.91 -7.12 -19.74
CA GLN A 575 11.44 -8.51 -19.73
C GLN A 575 10.55 -8.81 -18.51
N GLY A 576 9.41 -9.43 -18.78
CA GLY A 576 8.49 -10.04 -17.82
C GLY A 576 7.95 -11.34 -18.42
N ASP A 577 7.77 -12.36 -17.59
CA ASP A 577 7.46 -13.71 -18.03
C ASP A 577 6.27 -14.28 -17.24
N ILE A 578 5.38 -14.97 -17.95
CA ILE A 578 4.21 -15.66 -17.41
C ILE A 578 4.55 -17.14 -17.25
N TRP A 579 4.21 -17.70 -16.10
CA TRP A 579 4.48 -19.08 -15.72
C TRP A 579 3.20 -19.79 -15.30
N LYS A 580 3.20 -21.11 -15.45
CA LYS A 580 2.13 -22.02 -15.03
C LYS A 580 2.70 -23.12 -14.17
N TYR A 581 2.19 -23.26 -12.96
CA TYR A 581 2.37 -24.40 -12.09
C TYR A 581 1.14 -25.31 -12.18
N ASP A 582 1.35 -26.58 -12.48
CA ASP A 582 0.30 -27.60 -12.52
C ASP A 582 0.21 -28.32 -11.17
N PHE A 583 -0.98 -28.35 -10.55
CA PHE A 583 -1.15 -28.94 -9.22
C PHE A 583 -1.05 -30.48 -9.22
N GLU A 584 -1.38 -31.13 -10.33
CA GLU A 584 -1.39 -32.58 -10.46
C GLU A 584 0.03 -33.11 -10.72
N THR A 585 0.69 -32.57 -11.75
CA THR A 585 2.05 -33.00 -12.11
C THR A 585 3.13 -32.36 -11.23
N LYS A 586 2.80 -31.28 -10.52
CA LYS A 586 3.71 -30.44 -9.73
C LYS A 586 4.86 -29.84 -10.57
N SER A 587 4.62 -29.60 -11.84
CA SER A 587 5.61 -29.01 -12.74
C SER A 587 5.34 -27.53 -13.01
N VAL A 588 6.42 -26.73 -13.11
CA VAL A 588 6.36 -25.35 -13.58
C VAL A 588 6.75 -25.30 -15.06
N SER A 589 6.00 -24.52 -15.84
CA SER A 589 6.26 -24.30 -17.27
C SER A 589 6.14 -22.81 -17.61
N LYS A 590 6.92 -22.35 -18.58
CA LYS A 590 6.90 -20.97 -19.07
C LYS A 590 5.83 -20.82 -20.16
N LEU A 591 4.99 -19.79 -20.09
CA LEU A 591 3.87 -19.56 -21.00
C LEU A 591 4.12 -18.45 -22.03
N SER A 592 4.89 -17.43 -21.65
CA SER A 592 5.36 -16.37 -22.52
C SER A 592 6.88 -16.44 -22.64
N ASP A 593 7.40 -16.26 -23.85
CA ASP A 593 8.85 -16.23 -24.09
C ASP A 593 9.15 -15.11 -25.08
N SER A 594 9.16 -13.89 -24.56
CA SER A 594 9.47 -12.69 -25.33
C SER A 594 10.45 -11.81 -24.55
N PRO A 595 11.22 -10.94 -25.22
CA PRO A 595 12.12 -10.00 -24.54
C PRO A 595 11.35 -8.82 -23.90
N TYR A 596 10.01 -8.83 -23.93
CA TYR A 596 9.16 -7.73 -23.52
C TYR A 596 8.47 -8.02 -22.18
N ASN A 597 7.72 -7.03 -21.71
CA ASN A 597 7.06 -7.10 -20.42
C ASN A 597 5.72 -7.84 -20.50
N ASP A 598 5.79 -9.16 -20.66
CA ASP A 598 4.61 -10.01 -20.69
C ASP A 598 4.12 -10.28 -19.27
N GLY A 599 2.82 -10.17 -19.04
CA GLY A 599 2.28 -10.36 -17.70
C GLY A 599 0.77 -10.40 -17.60
N PHE A 600 0.29 -10.63 -16.38
CA PHE A 600 -1.13 -10.62 -16.03
C PHE A 600 -1.95 -11.66 -16.81
N GLY A 601 -1.36 -12.84 -17.01
CA GLY A 601 -1.98 -13.93 -17.78
C GLY A 601 -3.24 -14.49 -17.09
N ASP A 602 -4.29 -14.71 -17.87
CA ASP A 602 -5.55 -15.31 -17.42
C ASP A 602 -6.12 -16.25 -18.49
N PHE A 603 -6.85 -17.28 -18.08
CA PHE A 603 -7.30 -18.37 -18.97
C PHE A 603 -8.81 -18.53 -18.93
N SER A 604 -9.43 -18.75 -20.10
CA SER A 604 -10.79 -19.28 -20.19
C SER A 604 -10.83 -20.80 -19.98
N GLU A 605 -12.02 -21.36 -19.82
CA GLU A 605 -12.23 -22.81 -19.69
C GLU A 605 -11.83 -23.59 -20.95
N ASP A 606 -11.88 -22.94 -22.12
CA ASP A 606 -11.41 -23.48 -23.40
C ASP A 606 -9.95 -23.12 -23.74
N GLU A 607 -9.15 -22.83 -22.71
CA GLU A 607 -7.70 -22.61 -22.78
C GLU A 607 -7.24 -21.43 -23.63
N LYS A 608 -8.10 -20.43 -23.88
CA LYS A 608 -7.63 -19.15 -24.42
C LYS A 608 -6.92 -18.37 -23.32
N MET A 609 -5.70 -17.94 -23.58
CA MET A 609 -4.92 -17.13 -22.63
C MET A 609 -4.97 -15.66 -23.04
N VAL A 610 -5.54 -14.79 -22.21
CA VAL A 610 -5.37 -13.35 -22.34
C VAL A 610 -4.18 -12.89 -21.51
N PHE A 611 -3.42 -11.92 -21.99
CA PHE A 611 -2.27 -11.37 -21.28
C PHE A 611 -1.92 -9.97 -21.79
N ARG A 612 -1.15 -9.21 -21.01
CA ARG A 612 -0.54 -7.96 -21.45
C ARG A 612 0.84 -8.24 -22.02
N SER A 613 1.23 -7.58 -23.12
CA SER A 613 2.59 -7.62 -23.64
C SER A 613 3.08 -6.24 -24.08
N GLY A 614 4.39 -6.04 -23.99
CA GLY A 614 5.09 -4.84 -24.47
C GLY A 614 5.64 -4.94 -25.89
N SER A 615 5.33 -6.02 -26.62
CA SER A 615 6.01 -6.41 -27.88
C SER A 615 5.87 -5.42 -29.03
N ASN A 616 4.87 -4.55 -28.98
CA ASN A 616 4.65 -3.49 -29.96
C ASN A 616 5.21 -2.12 -29.53
N GLY A 617 6.02 -2.08 -28.47
CA GLY A 617 6.62 -0.86 -27.91
C GLY A 617 5.73 -0.11 -26.91
N ASN A 618 4.49 -0.57 -26.72
CA ASN A 618 3.53 -0.11 -25.71
C ASN A 618 2.89 -1.32 -25.01
N PHE A 619 2.20 -1.08 -23.89
CA PHE A 619 1.44 -2.12 -23.21
C PHE A 619 0.08 -2.33 -23.88
N ASP A 620 -0.07 -3.47 -24.54
CA ASP A 620 -1.26 -3.87 -25.28
C ASP A 620 -1.80 -5.21 -24.72
N ILE A 621 -3.07 -5.53 -25.00
CA ILE A 621 -3.73 -6.79 -24.62
C ILE A 621 -3.66 -7.78 -25.76
N TYR A 622 -3.18 -8.98 -25.48
CA TYR A 622 -3.02 -10.07 -26.43
C TYR A 622 -3.84 -11.29 -26.02
N LEU A 623 -4.26 -12.05 -27.02
CA LEU A 623 -4.94 -13.33 -26.87
C LEU A 623 -4.12 -14.42 -27.53
N LYS A 624 -3.86 -15.51 -26.80
CA LYS A 624 -3.21 -16.71 -27.32
C LYS A 624 -4.21 -17.87 -27.35
N THR A 625 -4.44 -18.43 -28.54
CA THR A 625 -5.30 -19.60 -28.77
C THR A 625 -4.56 -20.62 -29.63
N ASN A 626 -4.36 -21.85 -29.17
CA ASN A 626 -3.70 -22.92 -29.95
C ASN A 626 -2.37 -22.49 -30.62
N ASN A 627 -1.54 -21.71 -29.91
CA ASN A 627 -0.28 -21.08 -30.36
C ASN A 627 -0.39 -19.89 -31.32
N VAL A 628 -1.58 -19.49 -31.73
CA VAL A 628 -1.79 -18.22 -32.45
C VAL A 628 -1.88 -17.10 -31.43
N ILE A 629 -1.14 -16.02 -31.64
CA ILE A 629 -1.15 -14.81 -30.81
C ILE A 629 -1.75 -13.67 -31.63
N GLU A 630 -2.81 -13.05 -31.10
CA GLU A 630 -3.49 -11.89 -31.67
C GLU A 630 -3.31 -10.68 -30.75
N ASN A 631 -3.00 -9.50 -31.30
CA ASN A 631 -3.02 -8.24 -30.56
C ASN A 631 -4.43 -7.65 -30.64
N LEU A 632 -5.12 -7.56 -29.50
CA LEU A 632 -6.49 -7.06 -29.41
C LEU A 632 -6.57 -5.54 -29.25
N THR A 633 -5.53 -4.91 -28.72
CA THR A 633 -5.51 -3.46 -28.48
C THR A 633 -4.23 -2.85 -29.02
N ASN A 634 -4.29 -2.30 -30.23
CA ASN A 634 -3.11 -1.76 -30.93
C ASN A 634 -3.26 -0.26 -31.16
N ASP A 635 -3.21 0.51 -30.07
CA ASP A 635 -3.23 1.97 -30.14
C ASP A 635 -2.20 2.59 -29.17
N HIS A 636 -2.24 3.91 -29.03
CA HIS A 636 -1.26 4.66 -28.23
C HIS A 636 -1.55 4.66 -26.72
N HIS A 637 -2.63 4.01 -26.28
CA HIS A 637 -3.03 3.92 -24.89
C HIS A 637 -2.36 2.74 -24.19
N ARG A 638 -2.18 2.86 -22.87
CA ARG A 638 -1.56 1.80 -22.07
C ARG A 638 -2.64 0.92 -21.47
N ASP A 639 -2.57 -0.36 -21.81
CA ASP A 639 -3.52 -1.38 -21.34
C ASP A 639 -2.87 -2.37 -20.38
N ASN A 640 -3.58 -2.72 -19.33
CA ASN A 640 -3.03 -3.53 -18.24
C ASN A 640 -4.12 -4.34 -17.53
N PHE A 641 -3.71 -5.28 -16.69
CA PHE A 641 -4.58 -6.10 -15.84
C PHE A 641 -5.74 -6.79 -16.60
N PRO A 642 -5.48 -7.48 -17.73
CA PRO A 642 -6.53 -8.23 -18.41
C PRO A 642 -7.05 -9.39 -17.55
N ALA A 643 -8.33 -9.68 -17.72
CA ALA A 643 -8.99 -10.89 -17.26
C ALA A 643 -9.95 -11.40 -18.34
N ILE A 644 -10.14 -12.71 -18.41
CA ILE A 644 -11.04 -13.35 -19.38
C ILE A 644 -12.12 -14.12 -18.63
N SER A 645 -13.36 -13.98 -19.10
CA SER A 645 -14.50 -14.75 -18.60
C SER A 645 -14.26 -16.26 -18.75
N LYS A 646 -14.87 -17.05 -17.86
CA LYS A 646 -14.78 -18.52 -17.92
C LYS A 646 -15.19 -19.06 -19.29
N GLN A 647 -16.22 -18.48 -19.90
CA GLN A 647 -16.73 -18.86 -21.23
C GLN A 647 -15.80 -18.43 -22.38
N GLY A 648 -14.83 -17.56 -22.13
CA GLY A 648 -13.86 -17.11 -23.12
C GLY A 648 -14.44 -16.20 -24.21
N ASP A 649 -15.56 -15.52 -23.92
CA ASP A 649 -16.30 -14.64 -24.84
C ASP A 649 -16.26 -13.16 -24.43
N ASN A 650 -15.79 -12.85 -23.21
CA ASN A 650 -15.61 -11.51 -22.70
C ASN A 650 -14.21 -11.34 -22.10
N ILE A 651 -13.56 -10.22 -22.39
CA ILE A 651 -12.27 -9.79 -21.84
C ILE A 651 -12.43 -8.41 -21.23
N VAL A 652 -12.02 -8.25 -19.98
CA VAL A 652 -11.91 -6.93 -19.31
C VAL A 652 -10.47 -6.58 -19.06
N PHE A 653 -10.15 -5.28 -19.06
CA PHE A 653 -8.81 -4.79 -18.78
C PHE A 653 -8.87 -3.31 -18.35
N SER A 654 -7.78 -2.81 -17.78
CA SER A 654 -7.63 -1.41 -17.39
C SER A 654 -6.87 -0.62 -18.44
N SER A 655 -7.32 0.59 -18.77
CA SER A 655 -6.72 1.41 -19.84
C SER A 655 -6.68 2.89 -19.49
N ASP A 656 -5.67 3.61 -20.00
CA ASP A 656 -5.62 5.08 -19.96
C ASP A 656 -6.31 5.78 -21.14
N ARG A 657 -7.17 5.05 -21.86
CA ARG A 657 -8.13 5.59 -22.84
C ARG A 657 -9.05 6.61 -22.18
N LEU A 658 -9.17 7.79 -22.81
CA LEU A 658 -10.03 8.86 -22.32
C LEU A 658 -11.50 8.56 -22.62
N ARG A 659 -12.39 8.87 -21.67
CA ARG A 659 -13.84 8.79 -21.92
C ARG A 659 -14.31 9.88 -22.85
N LYS A 660 -13.70 11.07 -22.72
CA LYS A 660 -13.98 12.27 -23.52
C LYS A 660 -12.69 13.07 -23.69
N GLU A 661 -12.58 13.76 -24.82
CA GLU A 661 -11.48 14.67 -25.09
C GLU A 661 -11.41 15.77 -24.02
N GLY A 662 -10.23 16.02 -23.47
CA GLY A 662 -10.00 17.02 -22.42
C GLY A 662 -10.18 16.50 -20.98
N GLU A 663 -10.58 15.24 -20.77
CA GLU A 663 -10.49 14.61 -19.45
C GLU A 663 -9.03 14.25 -19.10
N TYR A 664 -8.72 14.20 -17.80
CA TYR A 664 -7.42 13.74 -17.33
C TYR A 664 -7.29 12.23 -17.56
N LYS A 665 -6.06 11.76 -17.82
CA LYS A 665 -5.78 10.33 -17.90
C LYS A 665 -6.06 9.64 -16.57
N THR A 666 -7.11 8.84 -16.53
CA THR A 666 -7.38 7.86 -15.48
C THR A 666 -7.30 6.46 -16.05
N MET A 667 -7.01 5.48 -15.20
CA MET A 667 -7.21 4.09 -15.58
C MET A 667 -8.70 3.77 -15.46
N ASP A 668 -9.28 3.24 -16.53
CA ASP A 668 -10.68 2.83 -16.60
C ASP A 668 -10.83 1.38 -17.04
N ILE A 669 -11.94 0.76 -16.68
CA ILE A 669 -12.23 -0.62 -17.07
C ILE A 669 -12.91 -0.63 -18.43
N PHE A 670 -12.27 -1.33 -19.37
CA PHE A 670 -12.79 -1.57 -20.71
C PHE A 670 -13.14 -3.05 -20.87
N LEU A 671 -14.12 -3.30 -21.74
CA LEU A 671 -14.65 -4.60 -22.07
C LEU A 671 -14.58 -4.82 -23.58
N ILE A 672 -14.03 -5.96 -23.98
CA ILE A 672 -14.05 -6.47 -25.36
C ILE A 672 -14.86 -7.77 -25.34
N LYS A 673 -15.83 -7.86 -26.25
CA LYS A 673 -16.75 -9.00 -26.41
C LYS A 673 -16.48 -9.71 -27.73
N LEU A 674 -16.53 -11.04 -27.71
CA LEU A 674 -16.51 -11.88 -28.89
C LEU A 674 -17.88 -11.77 -29.59
N LYS A 675 -17.87 -11.39 -30.86
CA LYS A 675 -19.07 -11.27 -31.67
C LYS A 675 -19.44 -12.62 -32.29
N SER A 676 -20.67 -12.71 -32.81
CA SER A 676 -21.18 -13.91 -33.48
C SER A 676 -20.41 -14.32 -34.75
N ASP A 677 -19.64 -13.41 -35.33
CA ASP A 677 -18.76 -13.65 -36.49
C ASP A 677 -17.34 -14.07 -36.08
N ASN A 678 -17.11 -14.37 -34.80
CA ASN A 678 -15.82 -14.68 -34.18
C ASN A 678 -14.81 -13.53 -34.20
N SER A 679 -15.22 -12.30 -34.54
CA SER A 679 -14.37 -11.11 -34.36
C SER A 679 -14.55 -10.52 -32.95
N TRP A 680 -13.52 -9.86 -32.44
CA TRP A 680 -13.62 -9.09 -31.21
C TRP A 680 -14.26 -7.72 -31.49
N SER A 681 -14.97 -7.19 -30.50
CA SER A 681 -15.49 -5.81 -30.54
C SER A 681 -14.42 -4.79 -30.18
N GLU A 682 -14.67 -3.55 -30.59
CA GLU A 682 -13.90 -2.41 -30.10
C GLU A 682 -14.06 -2.28 -28.57
N PRO A 683 -13.04 -1.82 -27.84
CA PRO A 683 -13.13 -1.61 -26.40
C PRO A 683 -14.29 -0.69 -25.97
N GLU A 684 -15.18 -1.19 -25.11
CA GLU A 684 -16.28 -0.44 -24.48
C GLU A 684 -15.94 -0.13 -23.01
N ILE A 685 -15.98 1.14 -22.60
CA ILE A 685 -15.80 1.50 -21.19
C ILE A 685 -17.01 1.05 -20.35
N ILE A 686 -16.75 0.48 -19.16
CA ILE A 686 -17.79 0.03 -18.22
C ILE A 686 -17.68 0.62 -16.81
N SER A 687 -16.59 1.33 -16.49
CA SER A 687 -16.42 2.06 -15.23
C SER A 687 -16.94 3.50 -15.31
N ASN A 688 -17.29 4.08 -14.15
CA ASN A 688 -17.70 5.49 -14.00
C ASN A 688 -16.78 6.25 -13.03
N GLY A 689 -17.13 7.51 -12.73
CA GLY A 689 -16.37 8.39 -11.84
C GLY A 689 -15.14 9.03 -12.49
N LYS A 690 -14.50 9.97 -11.82
CA LYS A 690 -13.26 10.60 -12.32
C LYS A 690 -12.00 9.88 -11.82
N GLY A 691 -12.18 8.72 -11.19
CA GLY A 691 -11.20 8.00 -10.37
C GLY A 691 -10.43 6.94 -11.10
N GLN A 692 -9.40 6.40 -10.46
CA GLN A 692 -8.78 5.17 -10.96
C GLN A 692 -9.72 3.99 -10.80
N ASN A 693 -9.78 3.18 -11.84
CA ASN A 693 -10.41 1.88 -11.83
C ASN A 693 -9.40 0.86 -12.37
N ALA A 694 -9.22 -0.23 -11.64
CA ALA A 694 -8.25 -1.25 -12.02
C ALA A 694 -8.63 -2.64 -11.49
N HIS A 695 -7.87 -3.65 -11.91
CA HIS A 695 -7.91 -5.02 -11.39
C HIS A 695 -9.30 -5.66 -11.51
N ALA A 696 -9.83 -5.66 -12.73
CA ALA A 696 -11.12 -6.26 -12.99
C ALA A 696 -11.05 -7.80 -12.99
N HIS A 697 -12.09 -8.44 -12.46
CA HIS A 697 -12.26 -9.89 -12.44
C HIS A 697 -13.72 -10.26 -12.70
N PHE A 698 -13.97 -11.36 -13.39
CA PHE A 698 -15.33 -11.83 -13.66
C PHE A 698 -15.90 -12.63 -12.50
N SER A 699 -17.23 -12.62 -12.35
CA SER A 699 -17.94 -13.65 -11.57
C SER A 699 -17.79 -15.02 -12.23
N PRO A 700 -17.94 -16.13 -11.48
CA PRO A 700 -17.87 -17.48 -12.04
C PRO A 700 -18.83 -17.75 -13.21
N ASP A 701 -20.01 -17.11 -13.19
CA ASP A 701 -21.01 -17.21 -14.24
C ASP A 701 -20.81 -16.23 -15.41
N GLY A 702 -19.78 -15.39 -15.34
CA GLY A 702 -19.43 -14.39 -16.36
C GLY A 702 -20.39 -13.20 -16.45
N LYS A 703 -21.43 -13.09 -15.62
CA LYS A 703 -22.45 -12.03 -15.71
C LYS A 703 -22.03 -10.72 -15.06
N TRP A 704 -21.13 -10.78 -14.09
CA TRP A 704 -20.65 -9.64 -13.34
C TRP A 704 -19.15 -9.44 -13.52
N VAL A 705 -18.74 -8.18 -13.37
CA VAL A 705 -17.33 -7.78 -13.28
C VAL A 705 -17.15 -7.05 -11.96
N ILE A 706 -16.21 -7.49 -11.14
CA ILE A 706 -15.75 -6.74 -9.97
C ILE A 706 -14.44 -6.04 -10.26
N TYR A 707 -14.24 -4.86 -9.70
CA TYR A 707 -13.00 -4.08 -9.85
C TYR A 707 -12.83 -3.11 -8.70
N THR A 708 -11.59 -2.66 -8.50
CA THR A 708 -11.31 -1.54 -7.59
C THR A 708 -11.65 -0.22 -8.26
N THR A 709 -12.24 0.72 -7.51
CA THR A 709 -12.62 2.05 -7.96
C THR A 709 -12.34 3.14 -6.93
N GLU A 710 -11.91 4.32 -7.39
CA GLU A 710 -11.92 5.57 -6.61
C GLU A 710 -13.10 6.49 -6.97
N GLU A 711 -14.17 5.95 -7.55
CA GLU A 711 -15.36 6.71 -7.93
C GLU A 711 -15.96 7.49 -6.77
N PHE A 712 -15.87 6.96 -5.55
CA PHE A 712 -16.42 7.55 -4.33
C PHE A 712 -15.46 8.50 -3.60
N GLY A 713 -14.28 8.77 -4.18
CA GLY A 713 -13.24 9.57 -3.53
C GLY A 713 -12.46 8.77 -2.47
N ILE A 714 -11.91 9.47 -1.49
CA ILE A 714 -11.35 8.85 -0.28
C ILE A 714 -12.37 8.97 0.86
N ASN A 715 -12.38 7.98 1.75
CA ASN A 715 -13.30 7.97 2.89
C ASN A 715 -12.66 8.48 4.21
N ASP A 716 -11.33 8.61 4.28
CA ASP A 716 -10.57 9.21 5.40
C ASP A 716 -9.25 9.82 4.89
N GLU A 717 -8.77 10.85 5.57
CA GLU A 717 -7.43 11.43 5.38
C GLU A 717 -6.31 10.56 5.96
N GLN A 718 -6.62 9.68 6.92
CA GLN A 718 -5.63 8.86 7.62
C GLN A 718 -4.86 7.92 6.65
N ALA A 719 -5.51 7.42 5.59
CA ALA A 719 -4.84 6.63 4.55
C ALA A 719 -3.77 7.42 3.78
N LEU A 720 -3.93 8.75 3.65
CA LEU A 720 -3.01 9.63 2.92
C LEU A 720 -1.71 9.91 3.67
N ILE A 721 -1.76 9.84 4.99
CA ILE A 721 -0.68 10.30 5.86
C ILE A 721 0.13 9.16 6.46
N GLN A 722 -0.34 7.91 6.37
CA GLN A 722 0.37 6.77 6.94
C GLN A 722 1.41 6.18 5.97
N PRO A 723 2.61 5.81 6.47
CA PRO A 723 3.64 5.19 5.65
C PRO A 723 3.24 3.78 5.17
N ILE A 724 2.34 3.09 5.88
CA ILE A 724 1.97 1.68 5.65
C ILE A 724 0.87 1.54 4.58
N ILE A 725 0.01 2.56 4.47
CA ILE A 725 -1.22 2.50 3.66
C ILE A 725 -0.96 2.99 2.22
N PHE A 726 0.17 3.66 1.95
CA PHE A 726 0.43 4.18 0.61
C PHE A 726 0.90 3.09 -0.37
N SER A 727 -0.06 2.51 -1.11
CA SER A 727 0.21 1.77 -2.33
C SER A 727 0.50 2.73 -3.49
N PRO A 728 1.52 2.49 -4.32
CA PRO A 728 1.73 3.28 -5.54
C PRO A 728 0.57 3.17 -6.55
N GLN A 729 -0.23 2.11 -6.46
CA GLN A 729 -1.52 1.98 -7.15
C GLN A 729 -2.57 2.45 -6.15
N MET A 730 -3.20 3.62 -6.37
CA MET A 730 -4.24 4.05 -5.45
C MET A 730 -5.42 3.09 -5.56
N TYR A 731 -5.58 2.31 -4.51
CA TYR A 731 -6.75 1.47 -4.32
C TYR A 731 -7.86 2.33 -3.72
N GLY A 732 -9.09 1.82 -3.73
CA GLY A 732 -10.25 2.56 -3.28
C GLY A 732 -11.25 1.58 -2.72
N GLU A 733 -12.38 1.42 -3.39
CA GLU A 733 -13.40 0.45 -2.98
C GLU A 733 -13.66 -0.58 -4.07
N ILE A 734 -14.25 -1.70 -3.69
CA ILE A 734 -14.64 -2.75 -4.62
C ILE A 734 -16.07 -2.51 -5.06
N VAL A 735 -16.30 -2.55 -6.37
CA VAL A 735 -17.63 -2.47 -6.99
C VAL A 735 -17.88 -3.68 -7.88
N ALA A 736 -19.12 -4.16 -7.88
CA ALA A 736 -19.63 -5.13 -8.84
C ALA A 736 -20.47 -4.42 -9.90
N TYR A 737 -20.30 -4.82 -11.16
CA TYR A 737 -21.04 -4.31 -12.31
C TYR A 737 -21.65 -5.46 -13.11
N ASN A 738 -22.95 -5.38 -13.36
CA ASN A 738 -23.66 -6.37 -14.16
C ASN A 738 -23.54 -6.03 -15.65
N LEU A 739 -23.02 -6.97 -16.45
CA LEU A 739 -22.80 -6.73 -17.88
C LEU A 739 -24.09 -6.54 -18.68
N LYS A 740 -25.19 -7.14 -18.22
CA LYS A 740 -26.49 -7.13 -18.90
C LYS A 740 -27.39 -5.98 -18.43
N THR A 741 -27.62 -5.87 -17.12
CA THR A 741 -28.53 -4.86 -16.54
C THR A 741 -27.85 -3.50 -16.38
N LYS A 742 -26.52 -3.44 -16.44
CA LYS A 742 -25.70 -2.25 -16.17
C LYS A 742 -25.81 -1.77 -14.71
N GLU A 743 -26.39 -2.59 -13.83
CA GLU A 743 -26.46 -2.36 -12.40
C GLU A 743 -25.06 -2.30 -11.77
N ARG A 744 -24.87 -1.41 -10.79
CA ARG A 744 -23.61 -1.19 -10.09
C ARG A 744 -23.85 -1.23 -8.59
N ILE A 745 -23.00 -1.97 -7.89
CA ILE A 745 -23.12 -2.21 -6.46
C ILE A 745 -21.77 -1.98 -5.82
N ARG A 746 -21.72 -1.08 -4.84
CA ARG A 746 -20.55 -0.89 -3.97
C ARG A 746 -20.52 -2.03 -2.96
N LEU A 747 -19.44 -2.80 -2.98
CA LEU A 747 -19.28 -3.99 -2.14
C LEU A 747 -18.55 -3.67 -0.84
N THR A 748 -17.54 -2.80 -0.89
CA THR A 748 -16.84 -2.33 0.31
C THR A 748 -17.30 -0.91 0.64
N HIS A 749 -17.50 -0.66 1.93
CA HIS A 749 -17.90 0.63 2.48
C HIS A 749 -16.98 0.96 3.66
N ASN A 750 -15.72 1.29 3.40
CA ASN A 750 -14.75 1.51 4.48
C ASN A 750 -13.70 2.56 4.13
N LYS A 751 -12.83 2.88 5.10
CA LYS A 751 -11.75 3.87 4.93
C LYS A 751 -10.43 3.31 4.40
N TRP A 752 -10.39 2.02 4.13
CA TRP A 752 -9.19 1.33 3.70
C TRP A 752 -9.11 1.34 2.18
N ASP A 753 -7.89 1.34 1.67
CA ASP A 753 -7.60 1.28 0.24
C ASP A 753 -7.68 -0.19 -0.22
N GLU A 754 -8.82 -0.59 -0.77
CA GLU A 754 -9.12 -1.99 -1.13
C GLU A 754 -8.79 -2.30 -2.60
N GLY A 755 -8.08 -3.41 -2.82
CA GLY A 755 -7.42 -3.73 -4.08
C GLY A 755 -7.62 -5.15 -4.60
N THR A 756 -7.28 -5.36 -5.87
CA THR A 756 -7.11 -6.70 -6.49
C THR A 756 -8.22 -7.71 -6.14
N PRO A 757 -9.49 -7.39 -6.39
CA PRO A 757 -10.58 -8.29 -6.03
C PRO A 757 -10.61 -9.55 -6.91
N LEU A 758 -11.00 -10.67 -6.34
CA LEU A 758 -11.18 -11.97 -7.00
C LEU A 758 -12.55 -12.55 -6.63
N TRP A 759 -13.28 -13.10 -7.61
CA TRP A 759 -14.59 -13.72 -7.40
C TRP A 759 -14.51 -15.22 -7.72
N VAL A 760 -14.86 -16.07 -6.75
CA VAL A 760 -14.78 -17.54 -6.85
C VAL A 760 -16.07 -18.22 -6.38
N GLU A 761 -16.26 -19.50 -6.70
CA GLU A 761 -17.43 -20.33 -6.32
C GLU A 761 -17.36 -20.92 -4.91
#